data_AF-A0A0H5C2N4-F1
#
_entry.id   AF-A0A0H5C2N4-F1
#
_cell.length_a   1.000
_cell.length_b   1.000
_cell.length_c   1.000
_cell.angle_alpha   90.00
_cell.angle_beta   90.00
_cell.angle_gamma   90.00
#
_symmetry.space_group_name_H-M   'P 1'
#
loop_
_entity.id
_entity.type
_entity.pdbx_description
1 polymer ?
#
loop_
_entity_poly.entity_id
_entity_poly.type
_entity_poly.pdbx_seq_one_letter_code
_entity_poly.pdbx_strand_id
1 'polypeptide(L)'
;MVSSEEQQEASPVAIVGTREYIFSENIGILGDVAAGKEQTFGTLFARTLARIGGKLHYGHPDFLNTIFMTTRGGVSKAQKGLHLNEDIYAGMNAVLRGGRIKHCEYMQCGKGRDLGFGSILNFNTKIGAGMGEQMLSREYYYLGTQLPLDRFLSFYYAHPGFHLNNVFIIFSLQLFLLVALNLASLVHESVVCEYNRHVPITDPRKPTGCSNLIPMIKWLERSVFSIFTVFSLSFLPLCVQELTERGIWRAFTRLSKHLMCLSPMFEVFVCKIYSQSLINDMSFGGARYIATGRGFATVRVPFHLLFSRFSSESFYFAGSALAMLLFCSLALWDIALLYFWLTMFALLVAPFLYNPNQFAWTEFFLDYKRYLQWLSSGNSSSQANSWIGHIRAMRIQGTGSKRRATMEVIEKRTSDFKKPSFVNMISSQIIPSLLHFSVVSTAYLFMNAQNEVKNSRQTNPILGIALFSLGPVVINALLLLALFVVSVLIGPIISLCIPKFPSLIAAVAHTVSIVVYVITFELLWFTQNWDFKMAILGMYICTLIQGILFKIITTTLLTREFKHDRSNKAWWSGKWIGSGMGWRTVTQPLREYFCKIIEMSMFVNDFFLGHFILFIQFPVLLIPYVDKWHSLMLFWLRPERQIRPQVLSPKKRRRRRAAMQFYFVVFLLMFTLTVMIFALPLIIRDFFGVDLHRYIPEIAIDIFQPDSIPSTKKGLAGYKLYMSSKKNGSRKL
;
A
#
# COMPACT_ATOMS: atom_id res chain seq x y z
N MET A 1 -43.72 -17.74 43.86
CA MET A 1 -42.96 -16.49 43.64
C MET A 1 -41.74 -16.52 44.55
N VAL A 2 -40.64 -17.03 44.02
CA VAL A 2 -39.29 -16.85 44.57
C VAL A 2 -38.61 -15.95 43.54
N SER A 3 -38.04 -14.83 43.99
CA SER A 3 -37.49 -13.80 43.11
C SER A 3 -36.42 -14.40 42.20
N SER A 4 -36.44 -13.98 40.94
CA SER A 4 -35.40 -14.25 39.93
C SER A 4 -34.01 -13.67 40.29
N GLU A 5 -33.83 -13.17 41.51
CA GLU A 5 -32.58 -12.61 42.02
C GLU A 5 -31.73 -13.63 42.80
N GLU A 6 -32.31 -14.70 43.37
CA GLU A 6 -31.57 -15.63 44.26
C GLU A 6 -30.97 -16.87 43.58
N GLN A 7 -31.23 -17.11 42.28
CA GLN A 7 -30.65 -18.22 41.50
C GLN A 7 -29.52 -17.80 40.54
N GLN A 8 -28.94 -16.61 40.70
CA GLN A 8 -27.63 -16.35 40.10
C GLN A 8 -26.56 -16.96 41.00
N GLU A 9 -26.21 -18.23 40.77
CA GLU A 9 -24.84 -18.68 41.07
C GLU A 9 -23.91 -17.68 40.39
N ALA A 10 -23.34 -16.77 41.18
CA ALA A 10 -22.61 -15.62 40.68
C ALA A 10 -21.37 -16.14 39.95
N SER A 11 -21.44 -16.20 38.62
CA SER A 11 -20.36 -16.71 37.78
C SER A 11 -19.04 -16.05 38.22
N PRO A 12 -18.01 -16.85 38.55
CA PRO A 12 -16.84 -16.38 39.27
C PRO A 12 -16.12 -15.29 38.47
N VAL A 13 -15.68 -14.24 39.16
CA VAL A 13 -14.90 -13.17 38.51
C VAL A 13 -13.50 -13.71 38.23
N ALA A 14 -13.23 -13.93 36.95
CA ALA A 14 -11.96 -14.46 36.47
C ALA A 14 -10.93 -13.35 36.24
N ILE A 15 -11.40 -12.18 35.76
CA ILE A 15 -10.54 -11.03 35.44
C ILE A 15 -11.23 -9.74 35.90
N VAL A 16 -10.45 -8.85 36.51
CA VAL A 16 -10.87 -7.49 36.85
C VAL A 16 -9.97 -6.53 36.08
N GLY A 17 -10.51 -5.87 35.07
CA GLY A 17 -9.75 -4.90 34.29
C GLY A 17 -9.85 -3.49 34.81
N THR A 18 -8.76 -2.73 34.77
CA THR A 18 -8.70 -1.35 35.28
C THR A 18 -8.47 -0.32 34.17
N ARG A 19 -8.61 0.97 34.49
CA ARG A 19 -8.38 2.06 33.54
C ARG A 19 -6.88 2.22 33.27
N GLU A 20 -6.49 2.32 31.99
CA GLU A 20 -5.11 2.69 31.59
C GLU A 20 -4.98 4.21 31.38
N TYR A 21 -3.83 4.79 31.74
CA TYR A 21 -3.43 6.16 31.39
C TYR A 21 -2.12 6.14 30.60
N ILE A 22 -2.13 6.64 29.37
CA ILE A 22 -0.92 6.73 28.56
C ILE A 22 -0.23 8.07 28.83
N PHE A 23 0.71 8.08 29.78
CA PHE A 23 1.40 9.31 30.20
C PHE A 23 2.38 9.85 29.14
N SER A 24 2.66 9.08 28.08
CA SER A 24 3.52 9.48 26.96
C SER A 24 2.77 10.28 25.87
N GLU A 25 1.53 10.72 26.10
CA GLU A 25 0.71 11.50 25.15
C GLU A 25 1.39 12.81 24.68
N ASN A 26 2.23 13.42 25.53
CA ASN A 26 2.85 14.73 25.29
C ASN A 26 4.10 14.72 24.40
N ILE A 27 4.49 13.58 23.84
CA ILE A 27 5.75 13.46 23.07
C ILE A 27 5.60 14.02 21.63
N GLY A 28 4.39 14.10 21.11
CA GLY A 28 4.08 14.65 19.78
C GLY A 28 2.69 14.25 19.30
N ILE A 29 2.29 14.68 18.09
CA ILE A 29 0.91 14.46 17.62
C ILE A 29 0.54 12.98 17.51
N LEU A 30 1.43 12.16 16.95
CA LEU A 30 1.16 10.73 16.83
C LEU A 30 0.99 10.07 18.21
N GLY A 31 1.72 10.61 19.20
CA GLY A 31 1.54 10.27 20.60
C GLY A 31 0.15 10.62 21.11
N ASP A 32 -0.28 11.86 20.91
CA ASP A 32 -1.59 12.30 21.36
C ASP A 32 -2.74 11.53 20.70
N VAL A 33 -2.67 11.29 19.39
CA VAL A 33 -3.71 10.54 18.65
C VAL A 33 -3.78 9.08 19.09
N ALA A 34 -2.64 8.40 19.18
CA ALA A 34 -2.61 7.00 19.60
C ALA A 34 -2.98 6.83 21.09
N ALA A 35 -2.53 7.74 21.97
CA ALA A 35 -2.92 7.76 23.37
C ALA A 35 -4.42 8.01 23.53
N GLY A 36 -5.01 8.95 22.78
CA GLY A 36 -6.46 9.21 22.80
C GLY A 36 -7.30 8.00 22.38
N LYS A 37 -6.82 7.21 21.40
CA LYS A 37 -7.44 5.95 21.00
C LYS A 37 -7.34 4.88 22.09
N GLU A 38 -6.15 4.66 22.63
CA GLU A 38 -5.95 3.70 23.73
C GLU A 38 -6.77 4.10 24.96
N GLN A 39 -6.89 5.40 25.25
CA GLN A 39 -7.74 5.91 26.32
C GLN A 39 -9.21 5.55 26.07
N THR A 40 -9.75 5.90 24.90
CA THR A 40 -11.16 5.60 24.55
C THR A 40 -11.46 4.10 24.61
N PHE A 41 -10.53 3.28 24.12
CA PHE A 41 -10.66 1.82 24.15
C PHE A 41 -10.58 1.26 25.58
N GLY A 42 -9.60 1.71 26.38
CA GLY A 42 -9.36 1.25 27.75
C GLY A 42 -10.36 1.77 28.78
N THR A 43 -11.22 2.73 28.44
CA THR A 43 -12.24 3.30 29.34
C THR A 43 -13.66 3.10 28.81
N LEU A 44 -14.13 3.96 27.91
CA LEU A 44 -15.52 4.01 27.45
C LEU A 44 -15.95 2.67 26.83
N PHE A 45 -15.12 2.14 25.94
CA PHE A 45 -15.39 0.88 25.27
C PHE A 45 -15.33 -0.29 26.26
N ALA A 46 -14.27 -0.37 27.07
CA ALA A 46 -14.12 -1.40 28.09
C ALA A 46 -15.27 -1.40 29.12
N ARG A 47 -15.74 -0.23 29.56
CA ARG A 47 -16.88 -0.06 30.48
C ARG A 47 -18.16 -0.61 29.89
N THR A 48 -18.46 -0.19 28.66
CA THR A 48 -19.68 -0.61 27.94
C THR A 48 -19.66 -2.11 27.68
N LEU A 49 -18.53 -2.63 27.20
CA LEU A 49 -18.35 -4.05 26.94
C LEU A 49 -18.38 -4.91 28.20
N ALA A 50 -17.88 -4.42 29.34
CA ALA A 50 -17.96 -5.16 30.60
C ALA A 50 -19.41 -5.29 31.07
N ARG A 51 -20.25 -4.26 30.86
CA ARG A 51 -21.67 -4.30 31.22
C ARG A 51 -22.47 -5.27 30.33
N ILE A 52 -22.18 -5.27 29.02
CA ILE A 52 -22.80 -6.15 28.03
C ILE A 52 -22.04 -7.49 27.93
N GLY A 53 -21.04 -7.73 28.80
CA GLY A 53 -20.21 -8.95 28.86
C GLY A 53 -19.55 -9.37 27.55
N GLY A 54 -19.26 -8.41 26.66
CA GLY A 54 -18.43 -8.60 25.46
C GLY A 54 -16.94 -8.31 25.70
N LYS A 55 -16.57 -7.84 26.89
CA LYS A 55 -15.18 -7.49 27.24
C LYS A 55 -14.33 -8.76 27.39
N LEU A 56 -13.14 -8.74 26.79
CA LEU A 56 -12.07 -9.71 27.03
C LEU A 56 -10.90 -9.06 27.79
N HIS A 57 -9.81 -9.80 27.94
CA HIS A 57 -8.59 -9.29 28.55
C HIS A 57 -7.73 -8.60 27.49
N TYR A 58 -7.43 -7.33 27.72
CA TYR A 58 -6.73 -6.46 26.77
C TYR A 58 -5.63 -5.60 27.43
N GLY A 59 -5.63 -5.55 28.76
CA GLY A 59 -4.90 -4.56 29.51
C GLY A 59 -3.74 -5.17 30.28
N HIS A 60 -2.62 -4.45 30.30
CA HIS A 60 -1.55 -4.72 31.27
C HIS A 60 -1.99 -4.57 32.73
N PRO A 61 -2.97 -3.71 33.10
CA PRO A 61 -3.34 -3.52 34.51
C PRO A 61 -4.56 -4.36 34.91
N ASP A 62 -4.95 -5.34 34.10
CA ASP A 62 -6.00 -6.27 34.44
C ASP A 62 -5.48 -7.31 35.46
N PHE A 63 -6.25 -7.56 36.51
CA PHE A 63 -5.94 -8.56 37.52
C PHE A 63 -6.58 -9.89 37.16
N LEU A 64 -5.80 -10.97 37.16
CA LEU A 64 -6.27 -12.33 36.88
C LEU A 64 -6.45 -13.10 38.19
N ASN A 65 -7.59 -13.78 38.34
CA ASN A 65 -7.80 -14.72 39.43
C ASN A 65 -6.93 -15.97 39.20
N THR A 66 -5.84 -16.08 39.96
CA THR A 66 -4.84 -17.14 39.77
C THR A 66 -5.46 -18.52 39.91
N ILE A 67 -6.30 -18.75 40.93
CA ILE A 67 -6.94 -20.06 41.18
C ILE A 67 -7.85 -20.43 40.00
N PHE A 68 -8.64 -19.46 39.51
CA PHE A 68 -9.53 -19.71 38.37
C PHE A 68 -8.73 -20.05 37.11
N MET A 69 -7.70 -19.28 36.80
CA MET A 69 -6.90 -19.44 35.58
C MET A 69 -6.09 -20.74 35.58
N THR A 70 -5.38 -21.06 36.67
CA THR A 70 -4.50 -22.24 36.73
C THR A 70 -5.29 -23.55 36.66
N THR A 71 -6.47 -23.61 37.27
CA THR A 71 -7.32 -24.81 37.26
C THR A 71 -8.07 -25.04 35.95
N ARG A 72 -8.07 -24.07 35.01
CA ARG A 72 -8.93 -24.09 33.80
C ARG A 72 -8.20 -23.82 32.48
N GLY A 73 -6.89 -24.07 32.44
CA GLY A 73 -6.10 -24.03 31.20
C GLY A 73 -5.05 -22.92 31.12
N GLY A 74 -4.86 -22.15 32.20
CA GLY A 74 -3.81 -21.15 32.34
C GLY A 74 -4.09 -19.83 31.60
N VAL A 75 -3.12 -18.93 31.67
CA VAL A 75 -3.18 -17.58 31.07
C VAL A 75 -2.80 -17.61 29.58
N SER A 76 -1.94 -18.54 29.17
CA SER A 76 -1.47 -18.65 27.79
C SER A 76 -1.38 -20.11 27.37
N LYS A 77 -1.40 -20.37 26.06
CA LYS A 77 -1.30 -21.72 25.51
C LYS A 77 0.16 -22.10 25.28
N ALA A 78 0.50 -23.38 25.40
CA ALA A 78 1.87 -23.90 25.30
C ALA A 78 2.52 -23.83 23.89
N GLN A 79 1.91 -23.15 22.92
CA GLN A 79 2.40 -23.08 21.55
C GLN A 79 3.12 -21.76 21.27
N LYS A 80 4.45 -21.84 21.18
CA LYS A 80 5.32 -20.68 20.93
C LYS A 80 5.02 -20.04 19.58
N GLY A 81 4.60 -18.77 19.61
CA GLY A 81 4.51 -17.91 18.43
C GLY A 81 3.23 -18.03 17.60
N LEU A 82 2.27 -18.88 17.95
CA LEU A 82 0.95 -18.91 17.29
C LEU A 82 -0.01 -17.89 17.91
N HIS A 83 -0.16 -17.91 19.24
CA HIS A 83 -1.09 -17.03 19.95
C HIS A 83 -0.45 -15.68 20.25
N LEU A 84 -0.31 -14.85 19.21
CA LEU A 84 0.31 -13.52 19.31
C LEU A 84 -0.41 -12.58 20.29
N ASN A 85 -1.74 -12.75 20.40
CA ASN A 85 -2.63 -11.99 21.28
C ASN A 85 -3.03 -12.83 22.49
N GLU A 86 -2.03 -13.37 23.21
CA GLU A 86 -2.21 -14.24 24.37
C GLU A 86 -3.18 -13.69 25.41
N ASP A 87 -3.13 -12.38 25.67
CA ASP A 87 -4.03 -11.69 26.59
C ASP A 87 -5.50 -11.93 26.21
N ILE A 88 -5.83 -11.80 24.93
CA ILE A 88 -7.19 -11.98 24.43
C ILE A 88 -7.63 -13.45 24.54
N TYR A 89 -6.72 -14.41 24.29
CA TYR A 89 -7.00 -15.82 24.49
C TYR A 89 -7.27 -16.17 25.96
N ALA A 90 -6.58 -15.53 26.91
CA ALA A 90 -6.88 -15.66 28.33
C ALA A 90 -8.32 -15.22 28.63
N GLY A 91 -8.73 -14.08 28.06
CA GLY A 91 -10.10 -13.58 28.15
C GLY A 91 -11.13 -14.55 27.56
N MET A 92 -10.89 -15.09 26.36
CA MET A 92 -11.80 -16.05 25.72
C MET A 92 -11.93 -17.33 26.54
N ASN A 93 -10.82 -17.88 27.05
CA ASN A 93 -10.85 -19.07 27.91
C ASN A 93 -11.64 -18.79 29.19
N ALA A 94 -11.48 -17.61 29.79
CA ALA A 94 -12.22 -17.24 30.98
C ALA A 94 -13.74 -17.25 30.73
N VAL A 95 -14.18 -16.60 29.65
CA VAL A 95 -15.61 -16.54 29.28
C VAL A 95 -16.16 -17.94 28.95
N LEU A 96 -15.44 -18.73 28.15
CA LEU A 96 -15.85 -20.08 27.76
C LEU A 96 -15.97 -21.05 28.94
N ARG A 97 -15.29 -20.77 30.07
CA ARG A 97 -15.31 -21.60 31.28
C ARG A 97 -16.26 -21.07 32.35
N GLY A 98 -17.18 -20.17 31.97
CA GLY A 98 -18.16 -19.57 32.89
C GLY A 98 -17.59 -18.49 33.79
N GLY A 99 -16.40 -17.96 33.49
CA GLY A 99 -15.81 -16.83 34.20
C GLY A 99 -16.35 -15.49 33.70
N ARG A 100 -16.48 -14.52 34.61
CA ARG A 100 -16.87 -13.14 34.30
C ARG A 100 -15.68 -12.20 34.30
N ILE A 101 -15.72 -11.23 33.38
CA ILE A 101 -14.73 -10.16 33.28
C ILE A 101 -15.40 -8.84 33.72
N LYS A 102 -14.89 -8.23 34.79
CA LYS A 102 -15.37 -6.94 35.30
C LYS A 102 -14.45 -5.79 34.85
N HIS A 103 -14.96 -4.56 34.93
CA HIS A 103 -14.17 -3.35 34.74
C HIS A 103 -14.36 -2.41 35.94
N CYS A 104 -13.26 -1.91 36.48
CA CYS A 104 -13.23 -0.99 37.62
C CYS A 104 -12.44 0.26 37.26
N GLU A 105 -12.96 1.43 37.63
CA GLU A 105 -12.36 2.73 37.25
C GLU A 105 -11.83 3.54 38.42
N TYR A 106 -12.06 3.09 39.67
CA TYR A 106 -11.54 3.78 40.85
C TYR A 106 -10.00 3.69 40.97
N MET A 107 -9.37 2.80 40.21
CA MET A 107 -7.92 2.67 40.09
C MET A 107 -7.51 2.85 38.62
N GLN A 108 -6.42 3.61 38.42
CA GLN A 108 -5.86 3.90 37.11
C GLN A 108 -4.37 3.55 37.09
N CYS A 109 -3.93 2.84 36.04
CA CYS A 109 -2.53 2.44 35.86
C CYS A 109 -1.85 3.27 34.77
N GLY A 110 -0.71 3.86 35.10
CA GLY A 110 0.11 4.60 34.14
C GLY A 110 0.93 3.66 33.25
N LYS A 111 0.87 3.86 31.93
CA LYS A 111 1.59 3.06 30.94
C LYS A 111 2.34 3.95 29.96
N GLY A 112 3.64 3.70 29.84
CA GLY A 112 4.48 4.36 28.85
C GLY A 112 4.41 3.63 27.52
N ARG A 113 4.21 4.36 26.42
CA ARG A 113 4.22 3.80 25.06
C ARG A 113 5.22 4.53 24.17
N ASP A 114 5.87 3.78 23.30
CA ASP A 114 6.64 4.35 22.19
C ASP A 114 5.71 4.71 21.04
N LEU A 115 5.38 5.98 20.94
CA LEU A 115 4.35 6.49 20.03
C LEU A 115 4.93 7.10 18.74
N GLY A 116 6.06 6.56 18.27
CA GLY A 116 6.59 6.89 16.94
C GLY A 116 5.78 6.21 15.83
N PHE A 117 5.75 6.81 14.64
CA PHE A 117 4.99 6.30 13.48
C PHE A 117 5.19 4.79 13.24
N GLY A 118 6.44 4.35 13.12
CA GLY A 118 6.77 2.94 12.89
C GLY A 118 6.40 2.02 14.06
N SER A 119 6.48 2.51 15.30
CA SER A 119 6.13 1.72 16.49
C SER A 119 4.63 1.52 16.61
N ILE A 120 3.83 2.57 16.36
CA ILE A 120 2.37 2.49 16.35
C ILE A 120 1.91 1.52 15.25
N LEU A 121 2.48 1.61 14.05
CA LEU A 121 2.08 0.72 12.96
C LEU A 121 2.49 -0.73 13.19
N ASN A 122 3.67 -0.99 13.76
CA ASN A 122 4.05 -2.35 14.16
C ASN A 122 3.08 -2.92 15.22
N PHE A 123 2.59 -2.08 16.13
CA PHE A 123 1.56 -2.48 17.09
C PHE A 123 0.24 -2.81 16.39
N ASN A 124 -0.20 -1.98 15.45
CA ASN A 124 -1.42 -2.24 14.67
C ASN A 124 -1.29 -3.52 13.83
N THR A 125 -0.14 -3.75 13.19
CA THR A 125 0.15 -5.01 12.48
C THR A 125 0.09 -6.21 13.41
N LYS A 126 0.63 -6.08 14.64
CA LYS A 126 0.56 -7.14 15.66
C LYS A 126 -0.91 -7.48 15.98
N ILE A 127 -1.74 -6.47 16.24
CA ILE A 127 -3.15 -6.69 16.58
C ILE A 127 -3.91 -7.27 15.39
N GLY A 128 -3.74 -6.71 14.19
CA GLY A 128 -4.44 -7.13 12.98
C GLY A 128 -4.09 -8.56 12.57
N ALA A 129 -2.81 -8.93 12.57
CA ALA A 129 -2.39 -10.32 12.34
C ALA A 129 -2.90 -11.25 13.46
N GLY A 130 -2.79 -10.82 14.73
CA GLY A 130 -3.33 -11.60 15.85
C GLY A 130 -4.85 -11.79 15.80
N MET A 131 -5.60 -10.91 15.12
CA MET A 131 -7.04 -11.11 14.88
C MET A 131 -7.30 -12.19 13.82
N GLY A 132 -6.44 -12.32 12.80
CA GLY A 132 -6.54 -13.40 11.81
C GLY A 132 -6.46 -14.78 12.48
N GLU A 133 -5.43 -15.00 13.29
CA GLU A 133 -5.27 -16.22 14.10
C GLU A 133 -6.43 -16.42 15.11
N GLN A 134 -6.97 -15.35 15.69
CA GLN A 134 -8.14 -15.44 16.58
C GLN A 134 -9.38 -15.94 15.82
N MET A 135 -9.69 -15.37 14.65
CA MET A 135 -10.85 -15.77 13.86
C MET A 135 -10.78 -17.24 13.41
N LEU A 136 -9.58 -17.78 13.22
CA LEU A 136 -9.34 -19.18 12.88
C LEU A 136 -9.29 -20.11 14.10
N SER A 137 -9.34 -19.56 15.32
CA SER A 137 -9.19 -20.34 16.55
C SER A 137 -10.47 -21.05 16.97
N ARG A 138 -10.27 -22.17 17.68
CA ARG A 138 -11.37 -22.97 18.23
C ARG A 138 -12.21 -22.19 19.24
N GLU A 139 -11.57 -21.35 20.06
CA GLU A 139 -12.24 -20.51 21.05
C GLU A 139 -13.26 -19.57 20.39
N TYR A 140 -12.88 -18.98 19.25
CA TYR A 140 -13.77 -18.14 18.46
C TYR A 140 -14.94 -18.91 17.87
N TYR A 141 -14.70 -20.13 17.38
CA TYR A 141 -15.76 -21.02 16.89
C TYR A 141 -16.79 -21.33 17.98
N TYR A 142 -16.36 -21.63 19.22
CA TYR A 142 -17.28 -21.88 20.32
C TYR A 142 -18.03 -20.62 20.76
N LEU A 143 -17.34 -19.49 20.91
CA LEU A 143 -18.02 -18.22 21.24
C LEU A 143 -19.03 -17.84 20.16
N GLY A 144 -18.69 -18.05 18.88
CA GLY A 144 -19.58 -17.74 17.76
C GLY A 144 -20.82 -18.64 17.66
N THR A 145 -20.76 -19.87 18.18
CA THR A 145 -21.86 -20.84 18.08
C THR A 145 -22.69 -20.98 19.36
N GLN A 146 -22.13 -20.62 20.51
CA GLN A 146 -22.76 -20.84 21.82
C GLN A 146 -23.30 -19.57 22.47
N LEU A 147 -22.89 -18.37 22.02
CA LEU A 147 -23.40 -17.12 22.58
C LEU A 147 -24.83 -16.84 22.10
N PRO A 148 -25.73 -16.34 22.98
CA PRO A 148 -27.03 -15.85 22.54
C PRO A 148 -26.85 -14.62 21.63
N LEU A 149 -27.85 -14.35 20.78
CA LEU A 149 -27.74 -13.39 19.68
C LEU A 149 -27.27 -11.99 20.12
N ASP A 150 -27.77 -11.49 21.26
CA ASP A 150 -27.39 -10.19 21.83
C ASP A 150 -25.90 -10.13 22.19
N ARG A 151 -25.40 -11.18 22.84
CA ARG A 151 -23.98 -11.32 23.22
C ARG A 151 -23.10 -11.59 22.01
N PHE A 152 -23.61 -12.35 21.05
CA PHE A 152 -22.93 -12.61 19.79
C PHE A 152 -22.71 -11.34 18.97
N LEU A 153 -23.75 -10.50 18.79
CA LEU A 153 -23.62 -9.22 18.08
C LEU A 153 -22.69 -8.25 18.82
N SER A 154 -22.76 -8.23 20.15
CA SER A 154 -21.85 -7.45 20.99
C SER A 154 -20.39 -7.91 20.84
N PHE A 155 -20.17 -9.22 20.82
CA PHE A 155 -18.86 -9.83 20.57
C PHE A 155 -18.37 -9.53 19.16
N TYR A 156 -19.22 -9.65 18.13
CA TYR A 156 -18.89 -9.30 16.76
C TYR A 156 -18.46 -7.84 16.63
N TYR A 157 -19.22 -6.91 17.21
CA TYR A 157 -18.89 -5.49 17.17
C TYR A 157 -17.58 -5.19 17.94
N ALA A 158 -17.38 -5.86 19.08
CA ALA A 158 -16.23 -5.65 19.95
C ALA A 158 -14.89 -6.14 19.38
N HIS A 159 -14.93 -7.25 18.65
CA HIS A 159 -13.73 -7.98 18.25
C HIS A 159 -13.58 -8.03 16.72
N PRO A 160 -14.12 -9.03 15.98
CA PRO A 160 -13.76 -9.20 14.58
C PRO A 160 -14.32 -8.07 13.70
N GLY A 161 -15.47 -7.49 14.07
CA GLY A 161 -16.19 -6.49 13.28
C GLY A 161 -15.38 -5.22 13.06
N PHE A 162 -14.59 -4.77 14.04
CA PHE A 162 -13.69 -3.64 13.87
C PHE A 162 -12.64 -3.90 12.77
N HIS A 163 -12.01 -5.07 12.77
CA HIS A 163 -10.97 -5.43 11.80
C HIS A 163 -11.56 -5.70 10.41
N LEU A 164 -12.69 -6.40 10.34
CA LEU A 164 -13.42 -6.65 9.09
C LEU A 164 -13.93 -5.35 8.46
N ASN A 165 -14.39 -4.39 9.26
CA ASN A 165 -14.82 -3.10 8.75
C ASN A 165 -13.66 -2.35 8.06
N ASN A 166 -12.45 -2.36 8.63
CA ASN A 166 -11.27 -1.80 7.96
C ASN A 166 -10.98 -2.48 6.61
N VAL A 167 -11.16 -3.81 6.52
CA VAL A 167 -11.08 -4.53 5.24
C VAL A 167 -12.15 -4.06 4.27
N PHE A 168 -13.41 -3.95 4.69
CA PHE A 168 -14.51 -3.49 3.84
C PHE A 168 -14.34 -2.04 3.38
N ILE A 169 -13.74 -1.16 4.18
CA ILE A 169 -13.43 0.22 3.78
C ILE A 169 -12.41 0.21 2.63
N ILE A 170 -11.31 -0.53 2.74
CA ILE A 170 -10.29 -0.59 1.67
C ILE A 170 -10.85 -1.30 0.43
N PHE A 171 -11.63 -2.37 0.62
CA PHE A 171 -12.26 -3.10 -0.48
C PHE A 171 -13.31 -2.25 -1.22
N SER A 172 -14.16 -1.52 -0.50
CA SER A 172 -15.15 -0.63 -1.11
C SER A 172 -14.48 0.52 -1.88
N LEU A 173 -13.35 1.05 -1.39
CA LEU A 173 -12.55 2.01 -2.14
C LEU A 173 -12.05 1.43 -3.47
N GLN A 174 -11.55 0.19 -3.47
CA GLN A 174 -11.10 -0.46 -4.70
C GLN A 174 -12.26 -0.70 -5.68
N LEU A 175 -13.39 -1.22 -5.20
CA LEU A 175 -14.59 -1.41 -6.03
C LEU A 175 -15.11 -0.09 -6.59
N PHE A 176 -15.15 0.96 -5.78
CA PHE A 176 -15.58 2.29 -6.22
C PHE A 176 -14.69 2.82 -7.35
N LEU A 177 -13.36 2.70 -7.22
CA LEU A 177 -12.43 3.12 -8.27
C LEU A 177 -12.60 2.30 -9.57
N LEU A 178 -12.88 1.00 -9.48
CA LEU A 178 -13.18 0.16 -10.64
C LEU A 178 -14.48 0.58 -11.35
N VAL A 179 -15.53 0.89 -10.59
CA VAL A 179 -16.80 1.41 -11.13
C VAL A 179 -16.58 2.78 -11.75
N ALA A 180 -15.85 3.67 -11.07
CA ALA A 180 -15.52 5.01 -11.57
C ALA A 180 -14.70 4.93 -12.87
N LEU A 181 -13.77 3.99 -12.98
CA LEU A 181 -12.95 3.77 -14.18
C LEU A 181 -13.81 3.34 -15.38
N ASN A 182 -14.71 2.38 -15.19
CA ASN A 182 -15.62 1.95 -16.26
C ASN A 182 -16.67 3.03 -16.61
N LEU A 183 -17.13 3.79 -15.61
CA LEU A 183 -18.01 4.94 -15.85
C LEU A 183 -17.29 6.04 -16.62
N ALA A 184 -16.03 6.33 -16.29
CA ALA A 184 -15.22 7.33 -16.98
C ALA A 184 -14.97 6.93 -18.44
N SER A 185 -14.64 5.66 -18.72
CA SER A 185 -14.55 5.16 -20.10
C SER A 185 -15.88 5.25 -20.84
N LEU A 186 -16.99 4.92 -20.17
CA LEU A 186 -18.33 4.97 -20.76
C LEU A 186 -18.74 6.41 -21.12
N VAL A 187 -18.56 7.36 -20.19
CA VAL A 187 -18.91 8.77 -20.41
C VAL A 187 -18.03 9.36 -21.49
N HIS A 188 -16.74 9.08 -21.49
CA HIS A 188 -15.79 9.65 -22.45
C HIS A 188 -16.11 9.27 -23.90
N GLU A 189 -16.43 8.00 -24.17
CA GLU A 189 -16.69 7.52 -25.54
C GLU A 189 -18.14 7.69 -26.02
N SER A 190 -19.06 8.11 -25.15
CA SER A 190 -20.48 8.27 -25.51
C SER A 190 -20.91 9.73 -25.65
N VAL A 191 -21.95 9.94 -26.45
CA VAL A 191 -22.64 11.24 -26.54
C VAL A 191 -23.63 11.34 -25.39
N VAL A 192 -23.47 12.36 -24.53
CA VAL A 192 -24.31 12.52 -23.33
C VAL A 192 -25.58 13.29 -23.65
N CYS A 193 -26.73 12.77 -23.22
CA CYS A 193 -28.04 13.42 -23.42
C CYS A 193 -28.22 14.68 -22.57
N GLU A 194 -29.09 15.58 -23.04
CA GLU A 194 -29.69 16.58 -22.16
C GLU A 194 -30.57 15.91 -21.10
N TYR A 195 -30.21 16.10 -19.83
CA TYR A 195 -30.98 15.58 -18.71
C TYR A 195 -31.87 16.67 -18.11
N ASN A 196 -33.18 16.45 -18.18
CA ASN A 196 -34.18 17.24 -17.48
C ASN A 196 -34.98 16.31 -16.53
N ARG A 197 -35.09 16.69 -15.26
CA ARG A 197 -35.80 15.92 -14.24
C ARG A 197 -37.32 16.02 -14.36
N HIS A 198 -37.81 17.08 -15.00
CA HIS A 198 -39.24 17.40 -15.07
C HIS A 198 -39.93 16.84 -16.32
N VAL A 199 -39.19 16.18 -17.21
CA VAL A 199 -39.75 15.52 -18.39
C VAL A 199 -39.84 14.01 -18.17
N PRO A 200 -40.87 13.35 -18.73
CA PRO A 200 -40.99 11.90 -18.64
C PRO A 200 -39.87 11.19 -19.40
N ILE A 201 -39.55 9.95 -19.00
CA ILE A 201 -38.48 9.13 -19.61
C ILE A 201 -38.76 8.81 -21.09
N THR A 202 -40.01 8.95 -21.54
CA THR A 202 -40.49 8.73 -22.91
C THR A 202 -40.18 9.87 -23.88
N ASP A 203 -39.77 11.05 -23.38
CA ASP A 203 -39.44 12.20 -24.24
C ASP A 203 -38.25 11.86 -25.16
N PRO A 204 -38.28 12.20 -26.46
CA PRO A 204 -37.17 11.97 -27.36
C PRO A 204 -35.86 12.55 -26.84
N ARG A 205 -34.87 11.67 -26.70
CA ARG A 205 -33.54 12.04 -26.22
C ARG A 205 -32.84 12.96 -27.24
N LYS A 206 -32.29 14.07 -26.74
CA LYS A 206 -31.53 15.04 -27.53
C LYS A 206 -30.10 15.12 -27.02
N PRO A 207 -29.08 15.06 -27.89
CA PRO A 207 -29.10 14.82 -29.35
C PRO A 207 -29.43 13.36 -29.72
N THR A 208 -29.77 13.07 -30.99
CA THR A 208 -30.08 11.71 -31.45
C THR A 208 -28.90 10.75 -31.23
N GLY A 209 -29.17 9.54 -30.72
CA GLY A 209 -28.14 8.55 -30.38
C GLY A 209 -27.46 8.75 -29.01
N CYS A 210 -27.88 9.73 -28.21
CA CYS A 210 -27.26 9.99 -26.91
C CYS A 210 -27.64 8.97 -25.82
N SER A 211 -26.77 8.86 -24.81
CA SER A 211 -26.96 8.07 -23.60
C SER A 211 -27.19 8.98 -22.37
N ASN A 212 -28.18 8.64 -21.53
CA ASN A 212 -28.53 9.44 -20.36
C ASN A 212 -27.62 9.12 -19.15
N LEU A 213 -26.39 9.63 -19.17
CA LEU A 213 -25.35 9.32 -18.18
C LEU A 213 -25.25 10.32 -17.02
N ILE A 214 -25.92 11.47 -17.13
CA ILE A 214 -25.89 12.52 -16.08
C ILE A 214 -26.39 12.02 -14.72
N PRO A 215 -27.47 11.20 -14.63
CA PRO A 215 -27.88 10.62 -13.35
C PRO A 215 -26.77 9.78 -12.68
N MET A 216 -25.96 9.06 -13.47
CA MET A 216 -24.86 8.26 -12.95
C MET A 216 -23.71 9.13 -12.42
N ILE A 217 -23.39 10.23 -13.13
CA ILE A 217 -22.38 11.21 -12.67
C ILE A 217 -22.85 11.87 -11.36
N LYS A 218 -24.12 12.30 -11.29
CA LYS A 218 -24.70 12.85 -10.05
C LYS A 218 -24.75 11.84 -8.91
N TRP A 219 -24.95 10.56 -9.22
CA TRP A 219 -24.87 9.49 -8.22
C TRP A 219 -23.44 9.34 -7.68
N LEU A 220 -22.43 9.43 -8.54
CA LEU A 220 -21.02 9.44 -8.15
C LEU A 220 -20.74 10.60 -7.18
N GLU A 221 -21.11 11.82 -7.56
CA GLU A 221 -20.97 13.04 -6.74
C GLU A 221 -21.63 12.87 -5.35
N ARG A 222 -22.89 12.41 -5.32
CA ARG A 222 -23.65 12.20 -4.09
C ARG A 222 -23.01 11.12 -3.21
N SER A 223 -22.48 10.06 -3.82
CA SER A 223 -21.82 8.97 -3.09
C SER A 223 -20.55 9.45 -2.42
N VAL A 224 -19.74 10.26 -3.10
CA VAL A 224 -18.54 10.88 -2.51
C VAL A 224 -18.91 11.83 -1.38
N PHE A 225 -19.93 12.66 -1.57
CA PHE A 225 -20.40 13.58 -0.52
C PHE A 225 -20.88 12.81 0.72
N SER A 226 -21.55 11.67 0.55
CA SER A 226 -21.94 10.77 1.63
C SER A 226 -20.72 10.24 2.39
N ILE A 227 -19.68 9.79 1.69
CA ILE A 227 -18.43 9.33 2.30
C ILE A 227 -17.81 10.44 3.15
N PHE A 228 -17.73 11.67 2.62
CA PHE A 228 -17.19 12.81 3.36
C PHE A 228 -18.01 13.14 4.63
N THR A 229 -19.34 13.02 4.53
CA THR A 229 -20.25 13.22 5.66
C THR A 229 -20.04 12.17 6.75
N VAL A 230 -19.98 10.89 6.38
CA VAL A 230 -19.71 9.78 7.31
C VAL A 230 -18.33 9.88 7.93
N PHE A 231 -17.32 10.26 7.14
CA PHE A 231 -15.97 10.53 7.64
C PHE A 231 -15.98 11.66 8.69
N SER A 232 -16.69 12.75 8.44
CA SER A 232 -16.84 13.86 9.39
C SER A 232 -17.56 13.41 10.67
N LEU A 233 -18.61 12.59 10.54
CA LEU A 233 -19.32 11.98 11.68
C LEU A 233 -18.43 11.05 12.51
N SER A 234 -17.41 10.42 11.92
CA SER A 234 -16.49 9.55 12.66
C SER A 234 -15.66 10.27 13.72
N PHE A 235 -15.51 11.60 13.63
CA PHE A 235 -14.86 12.41 14.66
C PHE A 235 -15.78 12.74 15.83
N LEU A 236 -17.11 12.58 15.66
CA LEU A 236 -18.09 12.95 16.68
C LEU A 236 -17.86 12.25 18.02
N PRO A 237 -17.60 10.92 18.09
CA PRO A 237 -17.36 10.26 19.38
C PRO A 237 -16.14 10.82 20.12
N LEU A 238 -15.04 11.09 19.41
CA LEU A 238 -13.85 11.72 20.00
C LEU A 238 -14.19 13.14 20.49
N CYS A 239 -14.94 13.91 19.70
CA CYS A 239 -15.37 15.25 20.09
C CYS A 239 -16.21 15.23 21.38
N VAL A 240 -17.19 14.31 21.46
CA VAL A 240 -18.07 14.16 22.63
C VAL A 240 -17.29 13.71 23.86
N GLN A 241 -16.37 12.75 23.71
CA GLN A 241 -15.53 12.28 24.79
C GLN A 241 -14.65 13.40 25.36
N GLU A 242 -13.95 14.13 24.49
CA GLU A 242 -13.08 15.24 24.90
C GLU A 242 -13.87 16.40 25.51
N LEU A 243 -15.05 16.68 24.96
CA LEU A 243 -15.97 17.68 25.48
C LEU A 243 -16.41 17.33 26.92
N THR A 244 -16.72 16.05 27.16
CA THR A 244 -17.21 15.56 28.46
C THR A 244 -16.09 15.49 29.51
N GLU A 245 -14.90 15.01 29.16
CA GLU A 245 -13.81 14.84 30.13
C GLU A 245 -12.98 16.10 30.38
N ARG A 246 -12.76 16.94 29.35
CA ARG A 246 -11.79 18.06 29.41
C ARG A 246 -12.42 19.44 29.17
N GLY A 247 -13.70 19.50 28.82
CA GLY A 247 -14.44 20.74 28.55
C GLY A 247 -14.29 21.29 27.13
N ILE A 248 -15.15 22.25 26.76
CA ILE A 248 -15.32 22.78 25.40
C ILE A 248 -14.01 23.30 24.81
N TRP A 249 -13.29 24.16 25.55
CA TRP A 249 -12.11 24.85 25.01
C TRP A 249 -10.95 23.89 24.71
N ARG A 250 -10.73 22.91 25.60
CA ARG A 250 -9.68 21.90 25.41
C ARG A 250 -10.05 20.95 24.28
N ALA A 251 -11.32 20.57 24.15
CA ALA A 251 -11.80 19.75 23.05
C ALA A 251 -11.61 20.43 21.69
N PHE A 252 -12.04 21.69 21.55
CA PHE A 252 -11.90 22.45 20.30
C PHE A 252 -10.43 22.66 19.90
N THR A 253 -9.58 23.06 20.86
CA THR A 253 -8.16 23.28 20.60
C THR A 253 -7.42 21.99 20.25
N ARG A 254 -7.76 20.85 20.88
CA ARG A 254 -7.17 19.54 20.56
C ARG A 254 -7.60 19.06 19.16
N LEU A 255 -8.89 19.13 18.84
CA LEU A 255 -9.41 18.74 17.53
C LEU A 255 -8.80 19.60 16.40
N SER A 256 -8.70 20.92 16.63
CA SER A 256 -8.07 21.84 15.67
C SER A 256 -6.60 21.47 15.43
N LYS A 257 -5.86 21.11 16.48
CA LYS A 257 -4.47 20.63 16.34
C LYS A 257 -4.39 19.33 15.56
N HIS A 258 -5.31 18.39 15.76
CA HIS A 258 -5.36 17.14 15.00
C HIS A 258 -5.56 17.39 13.51
N LEU A 259 -6.48 18.29 13.14
CA LEU A 259 -6.73 18.65 11.75
C LEU A 259 -5.56 19.41 11.12
N MET A 260 -5.00 20.42 11.81
CA MET A 260 -3.87 21.22 11.31
C MET A 260 -2.60 20.41 11.07
N CYS A 261 -2.44 19.31 11.80
CA CYS A 261 -1.28 18.43 11.65
C CYS A 261 -1.58 17.19 10.79
N LEU A 262 -2.68 17.22 10.03
CA LEU A 262 -3.05 16.21 9.03
C LEU A 262 -3.31 14.80 9.59
N SER A 263 -3.74 14.68 10.86
CA SER A 263 -4.13 13.42 11.49
C SER A 263 -5.02 12.52 10.61
N PRO A 264 -6.01 13.03 9.85
CA PRO A 264 -6.74 12.23 8.85
C PRO A 264 -5.88 11.36 7.93
N MET A 265 -4.73 11.88 7.47
CA MET A 265 -3.83 11.12 6.60
C MET A 265 -3.18 9.94 7.34
N PHE A 266 -2.88 10.11 8.64
CA PHE A 266 -2.38 9.03 9.48
C PHE A 266 -3.44 7.94 9.65
N GLU A 267 -4.69 8.34 9.87
CA GLU A 267 -5.82 7.43 10.07
C GLU A 267 -6.13 6.58 8.84
N VAL A 268 -6.14 7.18 7.65
CA VAL A 268 -6.28 6.45 6.38
C VAL A 268 -5.16 5.40 6.24
N PHE A 269 -3.92 5.76 6.59
CA PHE A 269 -2.80 4.82 6.54
C PHE A 269 -2.95 3.68 7.56
N VAL A 270 -3.34 3.99 8.79
CA VAL A 270 -3.60 3.00 9.85
C VAL A 270 -4.70 2.01 9.44
N CYS A 271 -5.79 2.49 8.84
CA CYS A 271 -6.86 1.65 8.30
C CYS A 271 -6.32 0.64 7.27
N LYS A 272 -5.47 1.09 6.34
CA LYS A 272 -4.83 0.21 5.36
C LYS A 272 -3.93 -0.85 6.02
N ILE A 273 -3.15 -0.50 7.04
CA ILE A 273 -2.31 -1.47 7.76
C ILE A 273 -3.13 -2.51 8.52
N TYR A 274 -4.24 -2.13 9.15
CA TYR A 274 -5.15 -3.09 9.79
C TYR A 274 -5.75 -4.07 8.77
N SER A 275 -6.25 -3.55 7.65
CA SER A 275 -6.79 -4.37 6.57
C SER A 275 -5.75 -5.35 6.02
N GLN A 276 -4.56 -4.85 5.69
CA GLN A 276 -3.53 -5.65 5.05
C GLN A 276 -2.95 -6.72 6.00
N SER A 277 -2.72 -6.38 7.26
CA SER A 277 -2.22 -7.35 8.25
C SER A 277 -3.19 -8.50 8.49
N LEU A 278 -4.51 -8.22 8.55
CA LEU A 278 -5.53 -9.27 8.67
C LEU A 278 -5.57 -10.18 7.43
N ILE A 279 -5.60 -9.59 6.23
CA ILE A 279 -5.67 -10.35 4.97
C ILE A 279 -4.41 -11.20 4.77
N ASN A 280 -3.23 -10.62 5.03
CA ASN A 280 -1.96 -11.33 4.89
C ASN A 280 -1.89 -12.51 5.86
N ASP A 281 -2.32 -12.32 7.11
CA ASP A 281 -2.33 -13.40 8.09
C ASP A 281 -3.32 -14.52 7.70
N MET A 282 -4.54 -14.20 7.28
CA MET A 282 -5.47 -15.24 6.82
C MET A 282 -4.99 -15.97 5.54
N SER A 283 -4.24 -15.29 4.66
CA SER A 283 -3.80 -15.85 3.38
C SER A 283 -2.50 -16.67 3.50
N PHE A 284 -1.53 -16.19 4.29
CA PHE A 284 -0.20 -16.78 4.40
C PHE A 284 0.06 -17.42 5.76
N GLY A 285 -0.68 -17.01 6.78
CA GLY A 285 -0.38 -17.27 8.18
C GLY A 285 0.91 -16.60 8.64
N GLY A 286 1.35 -16.97 9.83
CA GLY A 286 2.67 -16.59 10.32
C GLY A 286 2.69 -15.28 11.10
N ALA A 287 1.57 -14.95 11.78
CA ALA A 287 1.58 -14.02 12.89
C ALA A 287 2.82 -14.24 13.77
N ARG A 288 3.63 -13.19 13.94
CA ARG A 288 4.83 -13.25 14.77
C ARG A 288 4.86 -12.06 15.70
N TYR A 289 5.52 -12.27 16.84
CA TYR A 289 6.01 -11.16 17.62
C TYR A 289 6.91 -10.26 16.76
N ILE A 290 6.39 -9.08 16.45
CA ILE A 290 7.13 -7.94 15.93
C ILE A 290 7.44 -7.09 17.16
N ALA A 291 8.73 -6.99 17.51
CA ALA A 291 9.13 -6.10 18.57
C ALA A 291 8.75 -4.67 18.18
N THR A 292 7.74 -4.11 18.85
CA THR A 292 7.46 -2.68 18.84
C THR A 292 8.65 -2.04 19.54
N GLY A 293 9.64 -1.61 18.76
CA GLY A 293 10.92 -1.14 19.31
C GLY A 293 10.72 0.03 20.28
N ARG A 294 11.52 0.06 21.36
CA ARG A 294 11.55 1.16 22.34
C ARG A 294 12.48 2.29 21.93
N GLY A 295 12.29 2.78 20.71
CA GLY A 295 13.06 3.88 20.16
C GLY A 295 12.39 5.23 20.41
N PHE A 296 13.18 6.29 20.52
CA PHE A 296 12.63 7.65 20.61
C PHE A 296 11.86 8.02 19.33
N ALA A 297 10.63 8.52 19.50
CA ALA A 297 9.78 9.00 18.40
C ALA A 297 10.41 10.15 17.59
N THR A 298 11.45 10.79 18.14
CA THR A 298 12.21 11.89 17.52
C THR A 298 13.29 11.41 16.55
N VAL A 299 13.57 10.10 16.49
CA VAL A 299 14.62 9.55 15.62
C VAL A 299 14.11 9.37 14.21
N ARG A 300 14.81 10.00 13.27
CA ARG A 300 14.57 9.85 11.83
C ARG A 300 14.88 8.43 11.36
N VAL A 301 13.98 7.87 10.56
CA VAL A 301 14.21 6.62 9.82
C VAL A 301 14.59 6.94 8.36
N PRO A 302 15.67 6.36 7.81
CA PRO A 302 16.04 6.57 6.40
C PRO A 302 14.96 6.16 5.40
N PHE A 303 14.86 6.89 4.28
CA PHE A 303 13.87 6.65 3.21
C PHE A 303 13.77 5.18 2.76
N HIS A 304 14.89 4.54 2.41
CA HIS A 304 14.90 3.16 1.91
C HIS A 304 14.31 2.13 2.91
N LEU A 305 14.47 2.36 4.23
CA LEU A 305 13.89 1.50 5.25
C LEU A 305 12.38 1.70 5.35
N LEU A 306 11.88 2.94 5.23
CA LEU A 306 10.45 3.23 5.16
C LEU A 306 9.84 2.63 3.90
N PHE A 307 10.51 2.80 2.75
CA PHE A 307 10.07 2.22 1.48
C PHE A 307 9.97 0.71 1.54
N SER A 308 11.05 0.02 1.95
CA SER A 308 11.05 -1.45 2.07
C SER A 308 10.06 -2.01 3.09
N ARG A 309 9.59 -1.19 4.05
CA ARG A 309 8.61 -1.62 5.06
C ARG A 309 7.18 -1.51 4.56
N PHE A 310 6.87 -0.46 3.81
CA PHE A 310 5.50 -0.12 3.42
C PHE A 310 5.19 -0.33 1.93
N SER A 311 6.15 -0.81 1.14
CA SER A 311 5.96 -1.12 -0.28
C SER A 311 4.84 -2.14 -0.51
N SER A 312 4.94 -3.31 0.13
CA SER A 312 3.93 -4.38 0.09
C SER A 312 2.63 -4.00 0.77
N GLU A 313 2.71 -3.24 1.85
CA GLU A 313 1.57 -2.97 2.72
C GLU A 313 0.67 -1.85 2.18
N SER A 314 1.25 -0.84 1.52
CA SER A 314 0.51 0.35 1.06
C SER A 314 0.92 0.80 -0.35
N PHE A 315 2.21 0.95 -0.64
CA PHE A 315 2.61 1.72 -1.83
C PHE A 315 2.25 1.05 -3.16
N TYR A 316 2.32 -0.28 -3.27
CA TYR A 316 1.88 -0.97 -4.49
C TYR A 316 0.37 -0.82 -4.73
N PHE A 317 -0.44 -0.91 -3.66
CA PHE A 317 -1.88 -0.66 -3.74
C PHE A 317 -2.16 0.80 -4.12
N ALA A 318 -1.49 1.74 -3.47
CA ALA A 318 -1.69 3.16 -3.70
C ALA A 318 -1.24 3.59 -5.11
N GLY A 319 -0.14 3.05 -5.64
CA GLY A 319 0.32 3.31 -7.02
C GLY A 319 -0.67 2.78 -8.06
N SER A 320 -1.18 1.56 -7.86
CA SER A 320 -2.23 0.96 -8.70
C SER A 320 -3.53 1.79 -8.68
N ALA A 321 -3.99 2.17 -7.49
CA ALA A 321 -5.17 3.02 -7.32
C ALA A 321 -4.98 4.44 -7.88
N LEU A 322 -3.77 4.99 -7.79
CA LEU A 322 -3.43 6.28 -8.37
C LEU A 322 -3.46 6.25 -9.90
N ALA A 323 -3.01 5.18 -10.54
CA ALA A 323 -3.10 5.02 -11.99
C ALA A 323 -4.56 5.03 -12.46
N MET A 324 -5.45 4.30 -11.76
CA MET A 324 -6.89 4.34 -12.03
C MET A 324 -7.47 5.75 -11.82
N LEU A 325 -7.12 6.39 -10.70
CA LEU A 325 -7.63 7.72 -10.36
C LEU A 325 -7.14 8.80 -11.35
N LEU A 326 -5.89 8.72 -11.80
CA LEU A 326 -5.33 9.60 -12.80
C LEU A 326 -6.09 9.47 -14.12
N PHE A 327 -6.34 8.24 -14.57
CA PHE A 327 -7.18 7.99 -15.74
C PHE A 327 -8.59 8.58 -15.56
N CYS A 328 -9.28 8.29 -14.45
CA CYS A 328 -10.61 8.84 -14.17
C CYS A 328 -10.61 10.37 -14.16
N SER A 329 -9.57 11.00 -13.60
CA SER A 329 -9.46 12.46 -13.52
C SER A 329 -9.27 13.10 -14.90
N LEU A 330 -8.54 12.43 -15.80
CA LEU A 330 -8.33 12.89 -17.17
C LEU A 330 -9.57 12.69 -18.06
N ALA A 331 -10.26 11.57 -17.91
CA ALA A 331 -11.45 11.24 -18.70
C ALA A 331 -12.74 11.90 -18.18
N LEU A 332 -12.89 12.03 -16.87
CA LEU A 332 -14.07 12.55 -16.18
C LEU A 332 -13.66 13.43 -14.98
N TRP A 333 -13.23 14.66 -15.25
CA TRP A 333 -12.86 15.59 -14.17
C TRP A 333 -14.08 16.08 -13.38
N ASP A 334 -14.04 15.85 -12.06
CA ASP A 334 -14.99 16.36 -11.08
C ASP A 334 -14.27 16.73 -9.77
N ILE A 335 -14.78 17.75 -9.07
CA ILE A 335 -14.29 18.17 -7.74
C ILE A 335 -14.44 17.04 -6.72
N ALA A 336 -15.47 16.19 -6.85
CA ALA A 336 -15.67 15.03 -5.99
C ALA A 336 -14.44 14.08 -5.99
N LEU A 337 -13.70 13.99 -7.10
CA LEU A 337 -12.51 13.12 -7.16
C LEU A 337 -11.36 13.58 -6.25
N LEU A 338 -11.37 14.84 -5.77
CA LEU A 338 -10.36 15.35 -4.85
C LEU A 338 -10.28 14.55 -3.54
N TYR A 339 -11.41 14.02 -3.07
CA TYR A 339 -11.42 13.15 -1.88
C TYR A 339 -10.54 11.90 -2.06
N PHE A 340 -10.62 11.26 -3.24
CA PHE A 340 -9.79 10.09 -3.55
C PHE A 340 -8.33 10.48 -3.76
N TRP A 341 -8.06 11.66 -4.33
CA TRP A 341 -6.69 12.18 -4.42
C TRP A 341 -6.06 12.36 -3.04
N LEU A 342 -6.77 12.97 -2.10
CA LEU A 342 -6.31 13.12 -0.72
C LEU A 342 -6.09 11.76 -0.05
N THR A 343 -6.98 10.80 -0.28
CA THR A 343 -6.87 9.44 0.28
C THR A 343 -5.66 8.69 -0.30
N MET A 344 -5.44 8.73 -1.62
CA MET A 344 -4.30 8.08 -2.26
C MET A 344 -2.97 8.75 -1.87
N PHE A 345 -2.97 10.07 -1.77
CA PHE A 345 -1.83 10.84 -1.29
C PHE A 345 -1.48 10.47 0.17
N ALA A 346 -2.48 10.28 1.04
CA ALA A 346 -2.27 9.79 2.40
C ALA A 346 -1.59 8.41 2.42
N LEU A 347 -2.01 7.48 1.55
CA LEU A 347 -1.43 6.14 1.47
C LEU A 347 0.01 6.10 0.96
N LEU A 348 0.46 7.11 0.21
CA LEU A 348 1.84 7.23 -0.28
C LEU A 348 2.75 8.06 0.64
N VAL A 349 2.24 9.19 1.15
CA VAL A 349 3.07 10.22 1.78
C VAL A 349 3.11 10.12 3.30
N ALA A 350 2.12 9.51 3.96
CA ALA A 350 2.06 9.45 5.42
C ALA A 350 3.36 8.96 6.10
N PRO A 351 4.04 7.88 5.64
CA PRO A 351 5.30 7.44 6.25
C PRO A 351 6.41 8.47 6.24
N PHE A 352 6.41 9.37 5.28
CA PHE A 352 7.42 10.43 5.12
C PHE A 352 6.98 11.71 5.83
N LEU A 353 5.69 12.07 5.74
CA LEU A 353 5.10 13.20 6.44
C LEU A 353 5.26 13.08 7.96
N TYR A 354 5.20 11.87 8.51
CA TYR A 354 5.36 11.66 9.95
C TYR A 354 6.77 11.24 10.39
N ASN A 355 7.75 11.32 9.48
CA ASN A 355 9.14 11.01 9.78
C ASN A 355 9.91 12.27 10.20
N PRO A 356 10.55 12.33 11.38
CA PRO A 356 11.26 13.53 11.83
C PRO A 356 12.36 13.98 10.86
N ASN A 357 12.49 15.29 10.64
CA ASN A 357 13.49 15.90 9.74
C ASN A 357 13.46 15.35 8.30
N GLN A 358 12.31 14.87 7.83
CA GLN A 358 12.17 14.36 6.45
C GLN A 358 12.43 15.45 5.41
N PHE A 359 11.92 16.66 5.66
CA PHE A 359 12.04 17.80 4.74
C PHE A 359 13.29 18.66 4.97
N ALA A 360 14.25 18.18 5.76
CA ALA A 360 15.52 18.88 5.91
C ALA A 360 16.41 18.64 4.67
N TRP A 361 16.81 19.72 3.99
CA TRP A 361 17.51 19.67 2.69
C TRP A 361 18.69 18.70 2.66
N THR A 362 19.61 18.81 3.61
CA THR A 362 20.81 17.96 3.65
C THR A 362 20.47 16.49 3.92
N GLU A 363 19.49 16.27 4.78
CA GLU A 363 19.05 14.95 5.20
C GLU A 363 18.28 14.22 4.07
N PHE A 364 17.51 14.95 3.26
CA PHE A 364 16.78 14.42 2.11
C PHE A 364 17.70 13.85 1.03
N PHE A 365 18.68 14.62 0.53
CA PHE A 365 19.59 14.15 -0.53
C PHE A 365 20.57 13.07 -0.06
N LEU A 366 20.91 13.04 1.23
CA LEU A 366 21.67 11.92 1.81
C LEU A 366 20.85 10.64 1.90
N ASP A 367 19.53 10.74 2.06
CA ASP A 367 18.65 9.59 1.97
C ASP A 367 18.44 9.14 0.54
N TYR A 368 18.40 10.07 -0.43
CA TYR A 368 18.43 9.74 -1.85
C TYR A 368 19.67 8.92 -2.23
N LYS A 369 20.86 9.35 -1.75
CA LYS A 369 22.09 8.56 -1.86
C LYS A 369 21.91 7.13 -1.33
N ARG A 370 21.37 6.99 -0.11
CA ARG A 370 21.19 5.67 0.52
C ARG A 370 20.17 4.82 -0.23
N TYR A 371 19.15 5.44 -0.83
CA TYR A 371 18.17 4.75 -1.66
C TYR A 371 18.80 4.16 -2.92
N LEU A 372 19.60 4.95 -3.66
CA LEU A 372 20.33 4.44 -4.83
C LEU A 372 21.35 3.34 -4.46
N GLN A 373 22.00 3.47 -3.30
CA GLN A 373 22.87 2.42 -2.78
C GLN A 373 22.10 1.16 -2.40
N TRP A 374 20.91 1.31 -1.81
CA TRP A 374 20.04 0.19 -1.44
C TRP A 374 19.59 -0.60 -2.67
N LEU A 375 19.17 0.09 -3.74
CA LEU A 375 18.79 -0.51 -5.03
C LEU A 375 19.94 -1.31 -5.67
N SER A 376 21.18 -0.81 -5.58
CA SER A 376 22.36 -1.45 -6.22
C SER A 376 23.11 -2.44 -5.33
N SER A 377 22.73 -2.57 -4.05
CA SER A 377 23.41 -3.42 -3.06
C SER A 377 22.92 -4.88 -3.05
N GLY A 378 23.74 -5.77 -2.49
CA GLY A 378 23.36 -7.18 -2.25
C GLY A 378 23.75 -8.19 -3.35
N ASN A 379 24.30 -7.71 -4.48
CA ASN A 379 24.68 -8.55 -5.62
C ASN A 379 26.09 -9.16 -5.52
N SER A 380 27.05 -8.46 -4.91
CA SER A 380 28.42 -8.93 -4.70
C SER A 380 28.67 -9.43 -3.26
N SER A 381 28.25 -8.65 -2.26
CA SER A 381 28.35 -9.00 -0.83
C SER A 381 26.96 -9.18 -0.21
N SER A 382 26.81 -10.10 0.74
CA SER A 382 25.57 -10.21 1.51
C SER A 382 25.42 -8.97 2.38
N GLN A 383 24.30 -8.26 2.22
CA GLN A 383 23.94 -7.12 3.02
C GLN A 383 22.49 -7.28 3.46
N ALA A 384 22.29 -7.25 4.79
CA ALA A 384 20.97 -7.47 5.39
C ALA A 384 19.92 -6.46 4.92
N ASN A 385 20.33 -5.20 4.66
CA ASN A 385 19.46 -4.14 4.18
C ASN A 385 19.78 -3.82 2.71
N SER A 386 19.42 -4.73 1.81
CA SER A 386 19.55 -4.57 0.36
C SER A 386 18.20 -4.75 -0.33
N TRP A 387 18.05 -4.17 -1.53
CA TRP A 387 16.81 -4.31 -2.32
C TRP A 387 16.52 -5.78 -2.64
N ILE A 388 17.54 -6.56 -3.00
CA ILE A 388 17.38 -8.00 -3.24
C ILE A 388 16.94 -8.77 -1.99
N GLY A 389 17.43 -8.39 -0.81
CA GLY A 389 16.99 -8.96 0.46
C GLY A 389 15.53 -8.66 0.75
N HIS A 390 15.06 -7.46 0.40
CA HIS A 390 13.66 -7.06 0.52
C HIS A 390 12.73 -7.88 -0.40
N ILE A 391 13.05 -7.97 -1.70
CA ILE A 391 12.25 -8.77 -2.65
C ILE A 391 12.26 -10.24 -2.26
N ARG A 392 13.39 -10.76 -1.80
CA ARG A 392 13.44 -12.14 -1.29
C ARG A 392 12.53 -12.31 -0.07
N ALA A 393 12.56 -11.38 0.88
CA ALA A 393 11.70 -11.46 2.06
C ALA A 393 10.21 -11.50 1.68
N MET A 394 9.78 -10.70 0.69
CA MET A 394 8.42 -10.77 0.14
C MET A 394 8.12 -12.11 -0.52
N ARG A 395 9.03 -12.63 -1.35
CA ARG A 395 8.84 -13.91 -2.04
C ARG A 395 8.84 -15.11 -1.08
N ILE A 396 9.58 -15.05 0.03
CA ILE A 396 9.57 -16.09 1.07
C ILE A 396 8.17 -16.23 1.68
N GLN A 397 7.39 -15.16 1.82
CA GLN A 397 6.02 -15.24 2.33
C GLN A 397 5.12 -16.13 1.45
N GLY A 398 5.28 -16.05 0.11
CA GLY A 398 4.53 -16.88 -0.83
C GLY A 398 5.11 -18.27 -1.08
N THR A 399 6.44 -18.42 -1.15
CA THR A 399 7.09 -19.70 -1.53
C THR A 399 7.48 -20.57 -0.33
N GLY A 400 7.53 -19.98 0.87
CA GLY A 400 8.07 -20.61 2.06
C GLY A 400 9.61 -20.69 2.05
N SER A 401 10.19 -20.91 3.23
CA SER A 401 11.64 -21.04 3.40
C SER A 401 12.08 -22.50 3.49
N LYS A 402 13.29 -22.81 2.99
CA LYS A 402 13.93 -24.12 3.18
C LYS A 402 14.48 -24.22 4.61
N ARG A 403 14.04 -25.23 5.37
CA ARG A 403 14.60 -25.56 6.69
C ARG A 403 16.05 -26.03 6.55
N ARG A 404 16.93 -25.63 7.48
CA ARG A 404 18.27 -26.23 7.66
C ARG A 404 18.35 -26.87 9.05
N ALA A 405 18.97 -28.05 9.12
CA ALA A 405 19.22 -28.79 10.36
C ALA A 405 20.47 -28.32 11.12
N THR A 406 21.21 -27.32 10.61
CA THR A 406 22.51 -26.91 11.17
C THR A 406 22.41 -25.55 11.86
N MET A 407 22.72 -25.54 13.16
CA MET A 407 22.78 -24.38 14.06
C MET A 407 23.90 -23.42 13.64
N GLU A 408 23.66 -22.50 12.70
CA GLU A 408 24.46 -21.28 12.58
C GLU A 408 23.69 -20.12 13.22
N VAL A 409 24.25 -19.59 14.32
CA VAL A 409 23.64 -18.64 15.27
C VAL A 409 23.32 -17.26 14.65
N ILE A 410 23.78 -16.98 13.44
CA ILE A 410 23.82 -15.62 12.87
C ILE A 410 22.50 -15.20 12.19
N GLU A 411 21.64 -16.12 11.73
CA GLU A 411 20.45 -15.76 10.92
C GLU A 411 19.12 -15.79 11.69
N LYS A 412 19.10 -15.26 12.91
CA LYS A 412 17.87 -15.13 13.75
C LYS A 412 16.79 -14.15 13.21
N ARG A 413 16.91 -13.59 12.00
CA ARG A 413 16.00 -12.54 11.49
C ARG A 413 14.96 -13.01 10.47
N THR A 414 15.25 -14.01 9.63
CA THR A 414 14.32 -14.50 8.60
C THR A 414 13.49 -15.66 9.14
N SER A 415 12.17 -15.47 9.20
CA SER A 415 11.23 -16.46 9.75
C SER A 415 11.16 -17.73 8.89
N ASP A 416 10.90 -18.85 9.56
CA ASP A 416 10.56 -20.10 8.89
C ASP A 416 9.11 -20.03 8.38
N PHE A 417 8.91 -19.45 7.20
CA PHE A 417 7.60 -19.50 6.56
C PHE A 417 7.34 -20.90 6.00
N LYS A 418 6.21 -21.49 6.37
CA LYS A 418 5.68 -22.67 5.70
C LYS A 418 5.09 -22.22 4.36
N LYS A 419 5.29 -23.01 3.30
CA LYS A 419 4.63 -22.73 2.00
C LYS A 419 3.10 -22.80 2.21
N PRO A 420 2.34 -21.76 1.85
CA PRO A 420 0.87 -21.79 1.87
C PRO A 420 0.33 -22.91 0.96
N SER A 421 -0.92 -23.34 1.20
CA SER A 421 -1.54 -24.34 0.33
C SER A 421 -1.78 -23.77 -1.06
N PHE A 422 -1.65 -24.62 -2.09
CA PHE A 422 -1.81 -24.22 -3.48
C PHE A 422 -3.20 -23.63 -3.75
N VAL A 423 -4.25 -24.25 -3.20
CA VAL A 423 -5.64 -23.77 -3.30
C VAL A 423 -5.79 -22.38 -2.68
N ASN A 424 -5.18 -22.15 -1.50
CA ASN A 424 -5.27 -20.84 -0.85
C ASN A 424 -4.53 -19.75 -1.63
N MET A 425 -3.39 -20.08 -2.27
CA MET A 425 -2.68 -19.11 -3.12
C MET A 425 -3.51 -18.73 -4.37
N ILE A 426 -4.20 -19.70 -4.98
CA ILE A 426 -5.09 -19.43 -6.12
C ILE A 426 -6.26 -18.55 -5.68
N SER A 427 -6.94 -18.91 -4.59
CA SER A 427 -8.14 -18.20 -4.13
C SER A 427 -7.85 -16.80 -3.59
N SER A 428 -6.76 -16.62 -2.83
CA SER A 428 -6.42 -15.34 -2.21
C SER A 428 -5.70 -14.36 -3.14
N GLN A 429 -4.95 -14.85 -4.14
CA GLN A 429 -4.13 -13.97 -4.98
C GLN A 429 -4.53 -13.98 -6.45
N ILE A 430 -4.68 -15.15 -7.08
CA ILE A 430 -4.85 -15.25 -8.53
C ILE A 430 -6.26 -14.85 -8.94
N ILE A 431 -7.30 -15.42 -8.29
CA ILE A 431 -8.69 -15.12 -8.62
C ILE A 431 -9.02 -13.63 -8.47
N PRO A 432 -8.70 -12.95 -7.34
CA PRO A 432 -8.97 -11.52 -7.21
C PRO A 432 -8.23 -10.67 -8.24
N SER A 433 -7.01 -11.08 -8.63
CA SER A 433 -6.25 -10.37 -9.68
C SER A 433 -6.87 -10.54 -11.05
N LEU A 434 -7.39 -11.73 -11.37
CA LEU A 434 -8.09 -12.00 -12.63
C LEU A 434 -9.41 -11.23 -12.73
N LEU A 435 -10.19 -11.18 -11.65
CA LEU A 435 -11.43 -10.39 -11.59
C LEU A 435 -11.15 -8.90 -11.75
N HIS A 436 -10.11 -8.40 -11.08
CA HIS A 436 -9.69 -7.02 -11.22
C HIS A 436 -9.24 -6.72 -12.65
N PHE A 437 -8.45 -7.60 -13.27
CA PHE A 437 -8.03 -7.49 -14.66
C PHE A 437 -9.21 -7.52 -15.64
N SER A 438 -10.20 -8.39 -15.45
CA SER A 438 -11.35 -8.47 -16.37
C SER A 438 -12.14 -7.16 -16.37
N VAL A 439 -12.38 -6.56 -15.21
CA VAL A 439 -13.12 -5.29 -15.07
C VAL A 439 -12.34 -4.09 -15.61
N VAL A 440 -11.01 -4.10 -15.55
CA VAL A 440 -10.20 -3.02 -16.16
C VAL A 440 -10.08 -3.23 -17.67
N SER A 441 -10.00 -4.47 -18.13
CA SER A 441 -9.93 -4.82 -19.55
C SER A 441 -11.18 -4.40 -20.31
N THR A 442 -12.37 -4.50 -19.70
CA THR A 442 -13.61 -4.01 -20.32
C THR A 442 -13.54 -2.51 -20.63
N ALA A 443 -13.02 -1.70 -19.70
CA ALA A 443 -12.86 -0.27 -19.91
C ALA A 443 -11.87 0.04 -21.04
N TYR A 444 -10.73 -0.64 -21.09
CA TYR A 444 -9.74 -0.41 -22.15
C TYR A 444 -10.21 -0.84 -23.53
N LEU A 445 -10.83 -2.02 -23.63
CA LEU A 445 -11.38 -2.49 -24.91
C LEU A 445 -12.49 -1.55 -25.38
N PHE A 446 -13.34 -1.06 -24.46
CA PHE A 446 -14.37 -0.09 -24.78
C PHE A 446 -13.79 1.24 -25.29
N MET A 447 -12.72 1.73 -24.67
CA MET A 447 -12.05 2.96 -25.11
C MET A 447 -11.37 2.82 -26.48
N ASN A 448 -10.76 1.67 -26.77
CA ASN A 448 -10.13 1.40 -28.06
C ASN A 448 -11.14 1.04 -29.16
N ALA A 449 -12.42 0.87 -28.84
CA ALA A 449 -13.46 0.54 -29.82
C ALA A 449 -13.79 1.71 -30.76
N GLN A 450 -13.42 2.95 -30.41
CA GLN A 450 -13.62 4.16 -31.22
C GLN A 450 -15.04 4.30 -31.80
N ASN A 451 -16.06 4.23 -30.93
CA ASN A 451 -17.46 4.28 -31.34
C ASN A 451 -17.76 5.50 -32.25
N GLU A 452 -18.65 5.35 -33.24
CA GLU A 452 -19.07 6.41 -34.18
C GLU A 452 -18.04 6.90 -35.21
N VAL A 453 -16.82 6.36 -35.25
CA VAL A 453 -15.87 6.65 -36.35
C VAL A 453 -16.26 5.80 -37.57
N LYS A 454 -16.67 6.44 -38.66
CA LYS A 454 -17.01 5.77 -39.93
C LYS A 454 -15.79 5.70 -40.85
N ASN A 455 -15.62 4.58 -41.55
CA ASN A 455 -14.54 4.33 -42.52
C ASN A 455 -13.10 4.30 -41.94
N SER A 456 -12.93 3.91 -40.68
CA SER A 456 -11.60 3.67 -40.10
C SER A 456 -11.15 2.20 -40.23
N ARG A 457 -9.84 1.96 -40.17
CA ARG A 457 -9.26 0.62 -40.17
C ARG A 457 -9.55 -0.08 -38.85
N GLN A 458 -9.81 -1.39 -38.91
CA GLN A 458 -9.96 -2.21 -37.71
C GLN A 458 -8.60 -2.36 -37.01
N THR A 459 -8.58 -2.18 -35.70
CA THR A 459 -7.39 -2.36 -34.88
C THR A 459 -7.57 -3.56 -33.97
N ASN A 460 -6.46 -4.25 -33.64
CA ASN A 460 -6.47 -5.36 -32.69
C ASN A 460 -5.88 -4.92 -31.34
N PRO A 461 -6.67 -4.32 -30.44
CA PRO A 461 -6.19 -3.83 -29.15
C PRO A 461 -5.69 -4.95 -28.22
N ILE A 462 -6.20 -6.18 -28.39
CA ILE A 462 -5.80 -7.34 -27.58
C ILE A 462 -4.36 -7.75 -27.92
N LEU A 463 -4.05 -7.83 -29.21
CA LEU A 463 -2.69 -8.13 -29.68
C LEU A 463 -1.71 -7.05 -29.21
N GLY A 464 -2.09 -5.78 -29.29
CA GLY A 464 -1.29 -4.67 -28.79
C GLY A 464 -0.96 -4.79 -27.31
N ILE A 465 -1.96 -5.01 -26.45
CA ILE A 465 -1.72 -5.21 -25.01
C ILE A 465 -0.82 -6.42 -24.76
N ALA A 466 -1.07 -7.56 -25.42
CA ALA A 466 -0.27 -8.77 -25.23
C ALA A 466 1.20 -8.52 -25.59
N LEU A 467 1.45 -7.80 -26.69
CA LEU A 467 2.80 -7.43 -27.13
C LEU A 467 3.49 -6.49 -26.13
N PHE A 468 2.86 -5.39 -25.72
CA PHE A 468 3.47 -4.42 -24.82
C PHE A 468 3.58 -4.90 -23.37
N SER A 469 2.72 -5.83 -22.95
CA SER A 469 2.82 -6.45 -21.62
C SER A 469 3.86 -7.56 -21.55
N LEU A 470 3.95 -8.46 -22.53
CA LEU A 470 4.87 -9.61 -22.51
C LEU A 470 6.23 -9.30 -23.15
N GLY A 471 6.28 -8.41 -24.14
CA GLY A 471 7.49 -7.98 -24.85
C GLY A 471 8.65 -7.60 -23.92
N PRO A 472 8.49 -6.64 -22.99
CA PRO A 472 9.58 -6.27 -22.07
C PRO A 472 10.01 -7.43 -21.16
N VAL A 473 9.09 -8.33 -20.79
CA VAL A 473 9.41 -9.51 -19.96
C VAL A 473 10.27 -10.50 -20.76
N VAL A 474 9.93 -10.76 -22.02
CA VAL A 474 10.70 -11.63 -22.92
C VAL A 474 12.07 -11.04 -23.21
N ILE A 475 12.17 -9.74 -23.50
CA ILE A 475 13.46 -9.07 -23.72
C ILE A 475 14.36 -9.18 -22.48
N ASN A 476 13.80 -8.93 -21.29
CA ASN A 476 14.54 -9.10 -20.03
C ASN A 476 14.96 -10.56 -19.80
N ALA A 477 14.12 -11.54 -20.15
CA ALA A 477 14.47 -12.96 -20.03
C ALA A 477 15.63 -13.33 -20.97
N LEU A 478 15.59 -12.89 -22.23
CA LEU A 478 16.68 -13.10 -23.19
C LEU A 478 17.98 -12.41 -22.75
N LEU A 479 17.90 -11.18 -22.27
CA LEU A 479 19.04 -10.46 -21.70
C LEU A 479 19.65 -11.22 -20.52
N LEU A 480 18.83 -11.72 -19.59
CA LEU A 480 19.30 -12.50 -18.45
C LEU A 480 19.97 -13.81 -18.88
N LEU A 481 19.47 -14.47 -19.92
CA LEU A 481 20.08 -15.68 -20.48
C LEU A 481 21.46 -15.37 -21.07
N ALA A 482 21.57 -14.30 -21.87
CA ALA A 482 22.84 -13.86 -22.44
C ALA A 482 23.86 -13.48 -21.34
N LEU A 483 23.42 -12.71 -20.34
CA LEU A 483 24.27 -12.33 -19.20
C LEU A 483 24.64 -13.53 -18.32
N PHE A 484 23.80 -14.57 -18.25
CA PHE A 484 24.11 -15.80 -17.54
C PHE A 484 25.25 -16.56 -18.21
N VAL A 485 25.24 -16.68 -19.55
CA VAL A 485 26.35 -17.29 -20.30
C VAL A 485 27.66 -16.54 -20.07
N VAL A 486 27.63 -15.20 -20.13
CA VAL A 486 28.78 -14.34 -19.81
C VAL A 486 29.25 -14.56 -18.37
N SER A 487 28.32 -14.59 -17.41
CA SER A 487 28.63 -14.79 -16.00
C SER A 487 29.31 -16.14 -15.74
N VAL A 488 28.85 -17.22 -16.36
CA VAL A 488 29.42 -18.56 -16.16
C VAL A 488 30.79 -18.71 -16.84
N LEU A 489 30.95 -18.22 -18.08
CA LEU A 489 32.20 -18.39 -18.84
C LEU A 489 33.31 -17.44 -18.36
N ILE A 490 32.97 -16.18 -18.12
CA ILE A 490 33.93 -15.10 -17.87
C ILE A 490 33.99 -14.75 -16.39
N GLY A 491 32.88 -14.90 -15.67
CA GLY A 491 32.75 -14.46 -14.28
C GLY A 491 33.75 -15.08 -13.29
N PRO A 492 34.05 -16.39 -13.31
CA PRO A 492 35.04 -16.97 -12.42
C PRO A 492 36.45 -16.36 -12.59
N ILE A 493 36.83 -16.05 -13.82
CA ILE A 493 38.14 -15.48 -14.19
C ILE A 493 38.22 -14.01 -13.80
N ILE A 494 37.26 -13.19 -14.26
CA ILE A 494 37.28 -11.74 -14.02
C ILE A 494 37.00 -11.41 -12.54
N SER A 495 36.22 -12.23 -11.83
CA SER A 495 35.97 -12.00 -10.41
C SER A 495 37.23 -12.13 -9.53
N LEU A 496 38.33 -12.68 -10.05
CA LEU A 496 39.63 -12.66 -9.37
C LEU A 496 40.29 -11.27 -9.49
N CYS A 497 40.18 -10.62 -10.64
CA CYS A 497 40.76 -9.30 -10.90
C CYS A 497 39.88 -8.15 -10.40
N ILE A 498 38.55 -8.29 -10.52
CA ILE A 498 37.57 -7.25 -10.18
C ILE A 498 36.53 -7.84 -9.21
N PRO A 499 36.67 -7.64 -7.89
CA PRO A 499 35.74 -8.19 -6.90
C PRO A 499 34.32 -7.60 -7.01
N LYS A 500 34.16 -6.47 -7.69
CA LYS A 500 32.86 -5.81 -7.96
C LYS A 500 32.21 -6.23 -9.29
N PHE A 501 32.78 -7.20 -9.99
CA PHE A 501 32.23 -7.69 -11.26
C PHE A 501 30.75 -8.12 -11.17
N PRO A 502 30.31 -8.89 -10.15
CA PRO A 502 28.90 -9.30 -10.04
C PRO A 502 27.94 -8.12 -9.90
N SER A 503 28.34 -7.08 -9.17
CA SER A 503 27.55 -5.85 -9.05
C SER A 503 27.50 -5.05 -10.36
N LEU A 504 28.53 -5.12 -11.20
CA LEU A 504 28.55 -4.44 -12.49
C LEU A 504 27.58 -5.11 -13.48
N ILE A 505 27.63 -6.44 -13.62
CA ILE A 505 26.68 -7.18 -14.48
C ILE A 505 25.24 -6.91 -14.03
N ALA A 506 24.96 -7.00 -12.73
CA ALA A 506 23.63 -6.73 -12.21
C ALA A 506 23.19 -5.29 -12.53
N ALA A 507 24.06 -4.30 -12.35
CA ALA A 507 23.76 -2.90 -12.69
C ALA A 507 23.45 -2.70 -14.18
N VAL A 508 24.19 -3.37 -15.07
CA VAL A 508 23.91 -3.37 -16.52
C VAL A 508 22.54 -3.97 -16.80
N ALA A 509 22.24 -5.15 -16.24
CA ALA A 509 20.94 -5.81 -16.41
C ALA A 509 19.78 -4.91 -15.97
N HIS A 510 19.88 -4.32 -14.78
CA HIS A 510 18.88 -3.42 -14.23
C HIS A 510 18.71 -2.14 -15.07
N THR A 511 19.81 -1.55 -15.54
CA THR A 511 19.79 -0.32 -16.35
C THR A 511 19.15 -0.56 -17.71
N VAL A 512 19.52 -1.64 -18.40
CA VAL A 512 18.91 -2.02 -19.67
C VAL A 512 17.42 -2.32 -19.46
N SER A 513 17.05 -2.97 -18.37
CA SER A 513 15.65 -3.23 -18.05
C SER A 513 14.83 -1.94 -17.92
N ILE A 514 15.35 -0.92 -17.21
CA ILE A 514 14.70 0.41 -17.13
C ILE A 514 14.49 0.99 -18.54
N VAL A 515 15.52 0.97 -19.38
CA VAL A 515 15.44 1.49 -20.75
C VAL A 515 14.40 0.74 -21.59
N VAL A 516 14.36 -0.59 -21.51
CA VAL A 516 13.37 -1.42 -22.22
C VAL A 516 11.94 -1.06 -21.83
N TYR A 517 11.68 -0.86 -20.53
CA TYR A 517 10.36 -0.46 -20.06
C TYR A 517 9.98 0.97 -20.47
N VAL A 518 10.94 1.91 -20.47
CA VAL A 518 10.70 3.28 -20.98
C VAL A 518 10.35 3.24 -22.46
N ILE A 519 11.13 2.53 -23.29
CA ILE A 519 10.86 2.40 -24.73
C ILE A 519 9.50 1.73 -24.96
N THR A 520 9.15 0.70 -24.18
CA THR A 520 7.85 0.02 -24.31
C THR A 520 6.69 0.96 -23.98
N PHE A 521 6.84 1.82 -22.96
CA PHE A 521 5.84 2.84 -22.63
C PHE A 521 5.69 3.87 -23.75
N GLU A 522 6.79 4.37 -24.31
CA GLU A 522 6.75 5.32 -25.43
C GLU A 522 6.10 4.72 -26.68
N LEU A 523 6.43 3.47 -27.01
CA LEU A 523 5.79 2.76 -28.11
C LEU A 523 4.29 2.56 -27.86
N LEU A 524 3.89 2.22 -26.63
CA LEU A 524 2.48 2.11 -26.27
C LEU A 524 1.77 3.46 -26.44
N TRP A 525 2.36 4.56 -25.97
CA TRP A 525 1.79 5.89 -26.12
C TRP A 525 1.68 6.32 -27.59
N PHE A 526 2.69 5.97 -28.40
CA PHE A 526 2.69 6.19 -29.83
C PHE A 526 1.59 5.40 -30.55
N THR A 527 1.37 4.11 -30.21
CA THR A 527 0.26 3.32 -30.79
C THR A 527 -1.13 3.87 -30.48
N GLN A 528 -1.23 4.70 -29.45
CA GLN A 528 -2.45 5.36 -28.99
C GLN A 528 -2.53 6.83 -29.49
N ASN A 529 -1.82 7.17 -30.57
CA ASN A 529 -1.79 8.51 -31.18
C ASN A 529 -1.41 9.63 -30.19
N TRP A 530 -0.47 9.35 -29.30
CA TRP A 530 -0.03 10.30 -28.27
C TRP A 530 -1.15 10.72 -27.30
N ASP A 531 -2.22 9.93 -27.18
CA ASP A 531 -3.29 10.18 -26.22
C ASP A 531 -2.91 9.70 -24.81
N PHE A 532 -2.56 10.64 -23.94
CA PHE A 532 -2.05 10.34 -22.60
C PHE A 532 -3.03 9.55 -21.72
N LYS A 533 -4.35 9.78 -21.87
CA LYS A 533 -5.36 9.05 -21.08
C LYS A 533 -5.39 7.56 -21.44
N MET A 534 -5.28 7.25 -22.74
CA MET A 534 -5.23 5.88 -23.24
C MET A 534 -3.91 5.20 -22.84
N ALA A 535 -2.80 5.94 -22.91
CA ALA A 535 -1.48 5.45 -22.51
C ALA A 535 -1.44 5.03 -21.03
N ILE A 536 -2.03 5.82 -20.12
CA ILE A 536 -2.13 5.47 -18.70
C ILE A 536 -2.94 4.19 -18.49
N LEU A 537 -4.11 4.09 -19.14
CA LEU A 537 -4.96 2.91 -19.01
C LEU A 537 -4.29 1.65 -19.59
N GLY A 538 -3.63 1.78 -20.74
CA GLY A 538 -2.84 0.71 -21.36
C GLY A 538 -1.65 0.28 -20.50
N MET A 539 -0.90 1.23 -19.96
CA MET A 539 0.22 0.95 -19.04
C MET A 539 -0.28 0.20 -17.81
N TYR A 540 -1.40 0.65 -17.24
CA TYR A 540 -1.99 0.00 -16.08
C TYR A 540 -2.39 -1.45 -16.37
N ILE A 541 -3.05 -1.72 -17.50
CA ILE A 541 -3.37 -3.10 -17.90
C ILE A 541 -2.12 -3.94 -18.11
N CYS A 542 -1.07 -3.38 -18.72
CA CYS A 542 0.20 -4.09 -18.87
C CYS A 542 0.78 -4.50 -17.52
N THR A 543 0.73 -3.62 -16.50
CA THR A 543 1.17 -3.97 -15.14
C THR A 543 0.31 -5.06 -14.49
N LEU A 544 -1.01 -5.08 -14.75
CA LEU A 544 -1.90 -6.13 -14.24
C LEU A 544 -1.60 -7.50 -14.86
N ILE A 545 -1.38 -7.57 -16.17
CA ILE A 545 -1.02 -8.81 -16.87
C ILE A 545 0.32 -9.35 -16.36
N GLN A 546 1.34 -8.49 -16.27
CA GLN A 546 2.63 -8.88 -15.70
C GLN A 546 2.50 -9.35 -14.25
N GLY A 547 1.70 -8.65 -13.44
CA GLY A 547 1.42 -9.03 -12.05
C GLY A 547 0.76 -10.41 -11.93
N ILE A 548 -0.21 -10.73 -12.79
CA ILE A 548 -0.86 -12.06 -12.85
C ILE A 548 0.16 -13.12 -13.27
N LEU A 549 0.94 -12.85 -14.33
CA LEU A 549 1.98 -13.75 -14.82
C LEU A 549 2.98 -14.10 -13.71
N PHE A 550 3.47 -13.10 -12.97
CA PHE A 550 4.44 -13.32 -11.89
C PHE A 550 3.84 -14.05 -10.69
N LYS A 551 2.56 -13.82 -10.37
CA LYS A 551 1.83 -14.60 -9.34
C LYS A 551 1.69 -16.06 -9.76
N ILE A 552 1.37 -16.33 -11.04
CA ILE A 552 1.31 -17.70 -11.58
C ILE A 552 2.68 -18.37 -11.49
N ILE A 553 3.74 -17.75 -12.02
CA ILE A 553 5.12 -18.27 -11.98
C ILE A 553 5.56 -18.55 -10.54
N THR A 554 5.29 -17.62 -9.62
CA THR A 554 5.67 -17.78 -8.20
C THR A 554 4.94 -18.93 -7.52
N THR A 555 3.69 -19.20 -7.91
CA THR A 555 2.86 -20.24 -7.32
C THR A 555 3.21 -21.63 -7.87
N THR A 556 3.42 -21.73 -9.19
CA THR A 556 3.60 -23.01 -9.91
C THR A 556 5.07 -23.42 -10.06
N LEU A 557 5.94 -22.51 -10.51
CA LEU A 557 7.32 -22.83 -10.90
C LEU A 557 8.33 -22.65 -9.76
N LEU A 558 8.07 -21.74 -8.81
CA LEU A 558 9.03 -21.47 -7.73
C LEU A 558 8.89 -22.45 -6.56
N THR A 559 10.02 -23.08 -6.24
CA THR A 559 10.21 -23.89 -5.03
C THR A 559 10.68 -23.02 -3.86
N ARG A 560 10.63 -23.58 -2.64
CA ARG A 560 11.03 -22.91 -1.38
C ARG A 560 12.38 -22.19 -1.50
N GLU A 561 12.45 -21.00 -0.92
CA GLU A 561 13.59 -20.10 -1.00
C GLU A 561 14.65 -20.41 0.07
N PHE A 562 15.92 -20.11 -0.22
CA PHE A 562 16.98 -20.11 0.79
C PHE A 562 16.99 -18.78 1.56
N LYS A 563 17.32 -18.83 2.85
CA LYS A 563 17.45 -17.62 3.67
C LYS A 563 18.70 -16.80 3.30
N HIS A 564 19.77 -17.47 2.89
CA HIS A 564 21.06 -16.86 2.54
C HIS A 564 21.15 -16.45 1.06
N ASP A 565 22.00 -15.45 0.77
CA ASP A 565 22.19 -14.83 -0.56
C ASP A 565 23.03 -15.65 -1.56
N ARG A 566 23.30 -16.93 -1.30
CA ARG A 566 24.29 -17.69 -2.10
C ARG A 566 23.85 -17.91 -3.54
N SER A 567 22.56 -18.17 -3.80
CA SER A 567 22.05 -18.37 -5.16
C SER A 567 22.13 -17.09 -6.00
N ASN A 568 21.71 -15.94 -5.44
CA ASN A 568 21.83 -14.63 -6.08
C ASN A 568 23.28 -14.30 -6.45
N LYS A 569 24.23 -14.51 -5.51
CA LYS A 569 25.64 -14.24 -5.79
C LYS A 569 26.21 -15.18 -6.84
N ALA A 570 25.84 -16.45 -6.82
CA ALA A 570 26.28 -17.43 -7.81
C ALA A 570 25.80 -17.06 -9.22
N TRP A 571 24.57 -16.55 -9.35
CA TRP A 571 24.01 -16.07 -10.62
C TRP A 571 24.86 -14.99 -11.28
N TRP A 572 25.23 -13.95 -10.53
CA TRP A 572 26.00 -12.81 -11.06
C TRP A 572 27.52 -13.04 -11.16
N SER A 573 28.07 -14.02 -10.43
CA SER A 573 29.51 -14.31 -10.43
C SER A 573 29.92 -15.52 -11.27
N GLY A 574 28.96 -16.37 -11.65
CA GLY A 574 29.21 -17.65 -12.33
C GLY A 574 29.74 -18.75 -11.41
N LYS A 575 30.03 -18.45 -10.14
CA LYS A 575 30.68 -19.38 -9.18
C LYS A 575 29.66 -20.34 -8.54
N TRP A 576 29.00 -21.17 -9.35
CA TRP A 576 28.02 -22.14 -8.86
C TRP A 576 28.66 -23.29 -8.09
N ILE A 577 29.74 -23.88 -8.59
CA ILE A 577 30.38 -25.08 -8.00
C ILE A 577 31.00 -24.76 -6.63
N GLY A 578 31.64 -23.59 -6.48
CA GLY A 578 32.27 -23.14 -5.23
C GLY A 578 31.33 -22.55 -4.16
N SER A 579 30.02 -22.52 -4.41
CA SER A 579 29.03 -21.86 -3.53
C SER A 579 28.60 -22.68 -2.31
N GLY A 580 29.04 -23.95 -2.21
CA GLY A 580 28.69 -24.86 -1.12
C GLY A 580 27.23 -25.31 -1.13
N MET A 581 26.58 -25.37 -2.30
CA MET A 581 25.18 -25.80 -2.47
C MET A 581 25.01 -27.32 -2.76
N GLY A 582 26.10 -28.08 -2.87
CA GLY A 582 26.10 -29.52 -3.16
C GLY A 582 25.41 -29.84 -4.49
N TRP A 583 24.72 -30.98 -4.60
CA TRP A 583 23.95 -31.40 -5.78
C TRP A 583 22.86 -30.42 -6.24
N ARG A 584 22.48 -29.45 -5.39
CA ARG A 584 21.45 -28.46 -5.73
C ARG A 584 21.96 -27.42 -6.72
N THR A 585 23.27 -27.34 -6.98
CA THR A 585 23.86 -26.47 -8.02
C THR A 585 23.33 -26.75 -9.43
N VAL A 586 22.78 -27.95 -9.70
CA VAL A 586 22.19 -28.30 -11.01
C VAL A 586 20.78 -27.71 -11.17
N THR A 587 19.97 -27.73 -10.11
CA THR A 587 18.56 -27.30 -10.18
C THR A 587 18.33 -25.85 -9.79
N GLN A 588 19.23 -25.25 -9.01
CA GLN A 588 19.10 -23.84 -8.59
C GLN A 588 19.23 -22.81 -9.72
N PRO A 589 20.07 -22.96 -10.75
CA PRO A 589 20.18 -21.97 -11.82
C PRO A 589 18.85 -21.71 -12.53
N LEU A 590 18.10 -22.77 -12.87
CA LEU A 590 16.79 -22.63 -13.52
C LEU A 590 15.77 -21.89 -12.63
N ARG A 591 15.74 -22.22 -11.33
CA ARG A 591 14.89 -21.52 -10.35
C ARG A 591 15.28 -20.04 -10.26
N GLU A 592 16.58 -19.76 -10.15
CA GLU A 592 17.10 -18.40 -10.00
C GLU A 592 16.84 -17.58 -11.27
N TYR A 593 16.86 -18.19 -12.46
CA TYR A 593 16.46 -17.54 -13.71
C TYR A 593 15.02 -17.00 -13.65
N PHE A 594 14.06 -17.81 -13.22
CA PHE A 594 12.67 -17.35 -13.04
C PHE A 594 12.56 -16.27 -11.95
N CYS A 595 13.31 -16.39 -10.85
CA CYS A 595 13.37 -15.33 -9.83
C CYS A 595 13.89 -14.02 -10.42
N LYS A 596 14.92 -14.08 -11.26
CA LYS A 596 15.60 -12.93 -11.86
C LYS A 596 14.71 -12.23 -12.89
N ILE A 597 13.92 -12.97 -13.66
CA ILE A 597 12.91 -12.39 -14.57
C ILE A 597 11.92 -11.52 -13.78
N ILE A 598 11.37 -12.05 -12.68
CA ILE A 598 10.44 -11.31 -11.81
C ILE A 598 11.15 -10.11 -11.17
N GLU A 599 12.38 -10.29 -10.71
CA GLU A 599 13.18 -9.22 -10.09
C GLU A 599 13.47 -8.07 -11.05
N MET A 600 13.73 -8.30 -12.33
CA MET A 600 13.92 -7.20 -13.30
C MET A 600 12.70 -6.28 -13.35
N SER A 601 11.51 -6.85 -13.49
CA SER A 601 10.26 -6.09 -13.55
C SER A 601 9.93 -5.39 -12.22
N MET A 602 10.13 -6.08 -11.09
CA MET A 602 9.95 -5.48 -9.76
C MET A 602 10.95 -4.35 -9.49
N PHE A 603 12.19 -4.48 -9.99
CA PHE A 603 13.21 -3.45 -9.85
C PHE A 603 12.79 -2.17 -10.56
N VAL A 604 12.29 -2.29 -11.79
CA VAL A 604 11.80 -1.15 -12.57
C VAL A 604 10.60 -0.49 -11.87
N ASN A 605 9.66 -1.29 -11.37
CA ASN A 605 8.52 -0.77 -10.61
C ASN A 605 8.96 -0.01 -9.35
N ASP A 606 9.84 -0.59 -8.53
CA ASP A 606 10.34 0.07 -7.31
C ASP A 606 11.20 1.30 -7.64
N PHE A 607 11.98 1.25 -8.72
CA PHE A 607 12.77 2.38 -9.20
C PHE A 607 11.85 3.57 -9.51
N PHE A 608 10.84 3.39 -10.36
CA PHE A 608 9.92 4.47 -10.71
C PHE A 608 9.04 4.90 -9.53
N LEU A 609 8.47 3.96 -8.76
CA LEU A 609 7.62 4.28 -7.62
C LEU A 609 8.38 5.04 -6.52
N GLY A 610 9.60 4.62 -6.21
CA GLY A 610 10.43 5.30 -5.21
C GLY A 610 10.86 6.69 -5.66
N HIS A 611 11.23 6.86 -6.94
CA HIS A 611 11.53 8.19 -7.50
C HIS A 611 10.28 9.08 -7.53
N PHE A 612 9.13 8.55 -7.93
CA PHE A 612 7.85 9.26 -7.91
C PHE A 612 7.50 9.81 -6.53
N ILE A 613 7.64 8.98 -5.48
CA ILE A 613 7.42 9.40 -4.10
C ILE A 613 8.40 10.50 -3.66
N LEU A 614 9.66 10.42 -4.09
CA LEU A 614 10.67 11.46 -3.79
C LEU A 614 10.39 12.76 -4.56
N PHE A 615 9.95 12.67 -5.81
CA PHE A 615 9.60 13.83 -6.64
C PHE A 615 8.39 14.57 -6.09
N ILE A 616 7.37 13.86 -5.59
CA ILE A 616 6.22 14.48 -4.91
C ILE A 616 6.64 15.29 -3.67
N GLN A 617 7.68 14.86 -2.95
CA GLN A 617 8.18 15.56 -1.76
C GLN A 617 9.04 16.78 -2.12
N PHE A 618 9.59 16.84 -3.34
CA PHE A 618 10.55 17.87 -3.71
C PHE A 618 9.99 19.30 -3.68
N PRO A 619 8.77 19.60 -4.17
CA PRO A 619 8.18 20.94 -4.06
C PRO A 619 8.06 21.42 -2.61
N VAL A 620 7.81 20.53 -1.65
CA VAL A 620 7.70 20.87 -0.23
C VAL A 620 9.04 21.35 0.34
N LEU A 621 10.17 20.84 -0.18
CA LEU A 621 11.52 21.26 0.23
C LEU A 621 11.85 22.70 -0.18
N LEU A 622 11.17 23.24 -1.18
CA LEU A 622 11.39 24.60 -1.66
C LEU A 622 10.73 25.66 -0.76
N ILE A 623 9.84 25.23 0.15
CA ILE A 623 9.19 26.14 1.11
C ILE A 623 10.23 26.57 2.16
N PRO A 624 10.43 27.88 2.37
CA PRO A 624 11.41 28.37 3.33
C PRO A 624 11.04 27.94 4.76
N TYR A 625 12.05 27.49 5.52
CA TYR A 625 11.90 27.01 6.90
C TYR A 625 10.95 25.82 7.11
N VAL A 626 10.66 25.05 6.06
CA VAL A 626 9.75 23.90 6.12
C VAL A 626 10.17 22.85 7.15
N ASP A 627 11.47 22.67 7.38
CA ASP A 627 12.03 21.79 8.41
C ASP A 627 11.58 22.19 9.83
N LYS A 628 11.53 23.49 10.10
CA LYS A 628 11.05 24.04 11.37
C LYS A 628 9.54 23.90 11.52
N TRP A 629 8.78 24.25 10.49
CA TRP A 629 7.32 24.10 10.46
C TRP A 629 6.89 22.65 10.62
N HIS A 630 7.58 21.74 9.94
CA HIS A 630 7.36 20.31 10.02
C HIS A 630 7.65 19.75 11.41
N SER A 631 8.77 20.16 12.02
CA SER A 631 9.10 19.75 13.39
C SER A 631 8.10 20.29 14.42
N LEU A 632 7.60 21.52 14.24
CA LEU A 632 6.53 22.11 15.05
C LEU A 632 5.24 21.29 14.92
N MET A 633 4.87 20.89 13.71
CA MET A 633 3.71 20.05 13.42
C MET A 633 3.79 18.68 14.14
N LEU A 634 4.96 18.04 14.12
CA LEU A 634 5.14 16.70 14.69
C LEU A 634 5.17 16.68 16.22
N PHE A 635 5.85 17.64 16.85
CA PHE A 635 6.14 17.59 18.29
C PHE A 635 5.43 18.65 19.12
N TRP A 636 4.72 19.59 18.49
CA TRP A 636 4.09 20.74 19.17
C TRP A 636 5.06 21.53 20.06
N LEU A 637 6.36 21.49 19.73
CA LEU A 637 7.40 22.22 20.42
C LEU A 637 7.51 23.64 19.87
N ARG A 638 7.60 24.64 20.75
CA ARG A 638 7.91 26.01 20.34
C ARG A 638 9.20 26.03 19.51
N PRO A 639 9.32 26.88 18.47
CA PRO A 639 10.52 26.97 17.63
C PRO A 639 11.84 27.15 18.41
N GLU A 640 11.80 27.82 19.56
CA GLU A 640 12.94 28.04 20.45
C GLU A 640 13.47 26.77 21.15
N ARG A 641 12.61 25.76 21.33
CA ARG A 641 12.93 24.50 22.02
C ARG A 641 13.12 23.32 21.05
N GLN A 642 13.41 23.62 19.79
CA GLN A 642 13.66 22.57 18.79
C GLN A 642 14.87 21.72 19.16
N ILE A 643 14.77 20.42 18.84
CA ILE A 643 15.85 19.45 19.08
C ILE A 643 17.05 19.88 18.24
N ARG A 644 18.15 20.23 18.92
CA ARG A 644 19.37 20.69 18.24
C ARG A 644 19.88 19.61 17.28
N PRO A 645 20.30 19.98 16.06
CA PRO A 645 20.91 19.02 15.15
C PRO A 645 22.18 18.43 15.76
N GLN A 646 22.53 17.21 15.35
CA GLN A 646 23.75 16.55 15.82
C GLN A 646 24.98 17.44 15.57
N VAL A 647 25.78 17.65 16.61
CA VAL A 647 27.07 18.35 16.48
C VAL A 647 28.03 17.42 15.74
N LEU A 648 28.47 17.85 14.56
CA LEU A 648 29.35 17.07 13.69
C LEU A 648 30.71 17.74 13.59
N SER A 649 31.77 16.93 13.58
CA SER A 649 33.12 17.44 13.30
C SER A 649 33.19 18.15 11.95
N PRO A 650 34.04 19.19 11.80
CA PRO A 650 34.11 19.98 10.57
C PRO A 650 34.44 19.13 9.33
N LYS A 651 35.30 18.12 9.48
CA LYS A 651 35.62 17.15 8.42
C LYS A 651 34.38 16.36 7.97
N LYS A 652 33.58 15.87 8.92
CA LYS A 652 32.34 15.13 8.64
C LYS A 652 31.30 16.05 7.99
N ARG A 653 31.19 17.31 8.44
CA ARG A 653 30.30 18.32 7.84
C ARG A 653 30.67 18.63 6.38
N ARG A 654 31.95 18.84 6.07
CA ARG A 654 32.42 19.05 4.68
C ARG A 654 32.09 17.86 3.78
N ARG A 655 32.40 16.63 4.23
CA ARG A 655 32.09 15.41 3.45
C ARG A 655 30.59 15.23 3.21
N ARG A 656 29.75 15.52 4.20
CA ARG A 656 28.28 15.46 4.05
C ARG A 656 27.77 16.52 3.08
N ARG A 657 28.31 17.75 3.13
CA ARG A 657 27.93 18.82 2.20
C ARG A 657 28.32 18.49 0.76
N ALA A 658 29.53 17.99 0.53
CA ALA A 658 29.97 17.55 -0.80
C ALA A 658 29.11 16.40 -1.34
N ALA A 659 28.80 15.41 -0.50
CA ALA A 659 27.88 14.34 -0.89
C ALA A 659 26.48 14.88 -1.21
N MET A 660 25.94 15.78 -0.38
CA MET A 660 24.64 16.40 -0.62
C MET A 660 24.61 17.12 -1.97
N GLN A 661 25.61 17.95 -2.28
CA GLN A 661 25.67 18.69 -3.56
C GLN A 661 25.72 17.74 -4.76
N PHE A 662 26.55 16.70 -4.69
CA PHE A 662 26.64 15.70 -5.76
C PHE A 662 25.30 14.99 -5.99
N TYR A 663 24.67 14.48 -4.91
CA TYR A 663 23.40 13.76 -5.03
C TYR A 663 22.21 14.66 -5.32
N PHE A 664 22.30 15.96 -5.05
CA PHE A 664 21.35 16.96 -5.55
C PHE A 664 21.42 17.09 -7.07
N VAL A 665 22.62 17.18 -7.65
CA VAL A 665 22.80 17.20 -9.11
C VAL A 665 22.31 15.90 -9.75
N VAL A 666 22.63 14.74 -9.15
CA VAL A 666 22.11 13.44 -9.63
C VAL A 666 20.58 13.38 -9.54
N PHE A 667 19.99 13.91 -8.47
CA PHE A 667 18.53 13.96 -8.32
C PHE A 667 17.88 14.83 -9.38
N LEU A 668 18.43 16.02 -9.64
CA LEU A 668 17.96 16.91 -10.71
C LEU A 668 18.09 16.24 -12.07
N LEU A 669 19.22 15.58 -12.36
CA LEU A 669 19.39 14.82 -13.59
C LEU A 669 18.29 13.76 -13.73
N MET A 670 18.04 12.94 -12.70
CA MET A 670 16.99 11.92 -12.75
C MET A 670 15.58 12.51 -12.87
N PHE A 671 15.32 13.65 -12.21
CA PHE A 671 14.06 14.37 -12.36
C PHE A 671 13.88 14.87 -13.80
N THR A 672 14.90 15.51 -14.38
CA THR A 672 14.86 15.97 -15.77
C THR A 672 14.69 14.82 -16.75
N LEU A 673 15.41 13.70 -16.57
CA LEU A 673 15.24 12.51 -17.40
C LEU A 673 13.81 11.98 -17.33
N THR A 674 13.21 11.95 -16.13
CA THR A 674 11.82 11.49 -15.96
C THR A 674 10.82 12.43 -16.65
N VAL A 675 11.04 13.75 -16.57
CA VAL A 675 10.21 14.73 -17.29
C VAL A 675 10.40 14.59 -18.81
N MET A 676 11.62 14.32 -19.27
CA MET A 676 11.93 14.15 -20.70
C MET A 676 11.29 12.91 -21.31
N ILE A 677 11.01 11.85 -20.53
CA ILE A 677 10.20 10.71 -21.01
C ILE A 677 8.87 11.24 -21.57
N PHE A 678 8.17 12.10 -20.83
CA PHE A 678 6.88 12.64 -21.27
C PHE A 678 6.99 13.83 -22.25
N ALA A 679 8.03 14.66 -22.13
CA ALA A 679 8.16 15.89 -22.92
C ALA A 679 8.78 15.65 -24.30
N LEU A 680 9.77 14.75 -24.42
CA LEU A 680 10.52 14.52 -25.65
C LEU A 680 9.61 14.15 -26.84
N PRO A 681 8.63 13.24 -26.71
CA PRO A 681 7.81 12.85 -27.84
C PRO A 681 6.89 13.98 -28.32
N LEU A 682 6.37 14.78 -27.38
CA LEU A 682 5.55 15.95 -27.70
C LEU A 682 6.37 17.02 -28.43
N ILE A 683 7.62 17.24 -28.00
CA ILE A 683 8.55 18.18 -28.67
C ILE A 683 8.90 17.67 -30.07
N ILE A 684 9.21 16.38 -30.25
CA ILE A 684 9.53 15.82 -31.57
C ILE A 684 8.37 15.99 -32.55
N ARG A 685 7.14 15.75 -32.10
CA ARG A 685 5.95 15.92 -32.93
C ARG A 685 5.68 17.40 -33.26
N ASP A 686 5.59 18.24 -32.22
CA ASP A 686 5.07 19.60 -32.37
C ASP A 686 6.12 20.60 -32.87
N PHE A 687 7.40 20.43 -32.50
CA PHE A 687 8.50 21.33 -32.92
C PHE A 687 9.26 20.84 -34.15
N PHE A 688 9.56 19.55 -34.25
CA PHE A 688 10.37 19.02 -35.35
C PHE A 688 9.54 18.53 -36.54
N GLY A 689 8.21 18.44 -36.40
CA GLY A 689 7.30 18.06 -37.49
C GLY A 689 7.58 16.68 -38.08
N VAL A 690 8.22 15.78 -37.32
CA VAL A 690 8.57 14.44 -37.79
C VAL A 690 7.32 13.55 -37.68
N ASP A 691 6.69 13.26 -38.82
CA ASP A 691 5.60 12.28 -38.92
C ASP A 691 6.15 10.86 -38.75
N LEU A 692 6.28 10.42 -37.50
CA LEU A 692 6.66 9.04 -37.14
C LEU A 692 5.72 7.99 -37.76
N HIS A 693 4.49 8.37 -38.11
CA HIS A 693 3.52 7.51 -38.79
C HIS A 693 4.00 6.98 -40.16
N ARG A 694 4.93 7.68 -40.83
CA ARG A 694 5.49 7.25 -42.13
C ARG A 694 6.49 6.09 -42.02
N TYR A 695 7.02 5.85 -40.82
CA TYR A 695 8.04 4.82 -40.57
C TYR A 695 7.45 3.56 -39.91
N ILE A 696 6.12 3.43 -39.87
CA ILE A 696 5.45 2.26 -39.30
C ILE A 696 5.63 1.07 -40.26
N PRO A 697 6.23 -0.05 -39.81
CA PRO A 697 6.33 -1.25 -40.64
C PRO A 697 4.94 -1.86 -40.86
N GLU A 698 4.71 -2.46 -42.02
CA GLU A 698 3.39 -3.01 -42.42
C GLU A 698 2.80 -3.99 -41.40
N ILE A 699 3.65 -4.78 -40.75
CA ILE A 699 3.28 -5.77 -39.72
C ILE A 699 2.71 -5.09 -38.44
N ALA A 700 3.10 -3.85 -38.17
CA ALA A 700 2.68 -3.14 -36.96
C ALA A 700 1.38 -2.34 -37.17
N ILE A 701 0.93 -2.14 -38.40
CA ILE A 701 -0.22 -1.27 -38.74
C ILE A 701 -1.49 -1.68 -37.98
N ASP A 702 -1.73 -2.98 -37.78
CA ASP A 702 -2.93 -3.51 -37.14
C ASP A 702 -3.06 -3.16 -35.64
N ILE A 703 -1.97 -2.70 -35.01
CA ILE A 703 -1.93 -2.34 -33.59
C ILE A 703 -2.14 -0.83 -33.38
N PHE A 704 -1.87 -0.01 -34.40
CA PHE A 704 -1.97 1.44 -34.30
C PHE A 704 -3.42 1.91 -34.36
N GLN A 705 -3.81 2.74 -33.39
CA GLN A 705 -5.09 3.45 -33.45
C GLN A 705 -5.11 4.39 -34.67
N PRO A 706 -6.19 4.42 -35.46
CA PRO A 706 -6.27 5.34 -36.59
C PRO A 706 -6.42 6.79 -36.09
N ASP A 707 -5.86 7.73 -36.84
CA ASP A 707 -6.03 9.17 -36.60
C ASP A 707 -7.51 9.52 -36.80
N SER A 708 -8.26 9.58 -35.69
CA SER A 708 -9.64 10.01 -35.69
C SER A 708 -9.72 11.45 -35.20
N ILE A 709 -10.43 12.31 -35.95
CA ILE A 709 -10.71 13.67 -35.51
C ILE A 709 -11.55 13.57 -34.24
N PRO A 710 -11.13 14.17 -33.11
CA PRO A 710 -11.89 14.12 -31.86
C PRO A 710 -13.32 14.61 -32.09
N SER A 711 -14.32 13.76 -31.83
CA SER A 711 -15.72 14.17 -31.92
C SER A 711 -16.01 15.22 -30.84
N THR A 712 -16.37 16.43 -31.26
CA THR A 712 -16.71 17.55 -30.36
C THR A 712 -17.98 17.31 -29.53
N LYS A 713 -18.73 16.23 -29.84
CA LYS A 713 -20.00 15.88 -29.18
C LYS A 713 -19.85 14.87 -28.05
N LYS A 714 -18.71 14.16 -27.96
CA LYS A 714 -18.49 13.09 -26.98
C LYS A 714 -18.06 13.65 -25.61
N GLY A 715 -18.32 12.87 -24.57
CA GLY A 715 -17.86 13.16 -23.23
C GLY A 715 -18.55 14.33 -22.53
N LEU A 716 -18.13 14.58 -21.30
CA LEU A 716 -18.67 15.66 -20.48
C LEU A 716 -18.29 17.06 -21.03
N ALA A 717 -17.15 17.17 -21.71
CA ALA A 717 -16.73 18.39 -22.39
C ALA A 717 -17.69 18.75 -23.55
N GLY A 718 -18.01 17.78 -24.41
CA GLY A 718 -19.00 17.95 -25.48
C GLY A 718 -20.38 18.31 -24.94
N TYR A 719 -20.80 17.67 -23.85
CA TYR A 719 -22.03 18.02 -23.15
C TYR A 719 -22.05 19.47 -22.65
N LYS A 720 -21.00 19.92 -21.96
CA LYS A 720 -20.88 21.29 -21.44
C LYS A 720 -20.90 22.32 -22.57
N LEU A 721 -20.22 22.05 -23.69
CA LEU A 721 -20.22 22.90 -24.88
C LEU A 721 -21.62 22.99 -25.51
N TYR A 722 -22.31 21.85 -25.66
CA TYR A 722 -23.68 21.80 -26.17
C TYR A 722 -24.65 22.62 -25.29
N MET A 723 -24.58 22.44 -23.96
CA MET A 723 -25.41 23.19 -23.01
C MET A 723 -25.09 24.70 -23.00
N SER A 724 -23.81 25.08 -23.15
CA SER A 724 -23.40 26.48 -23.25
C SER A 724 -23.88 27.14 -24.54
N SER A 725 -23.80 26.44 -25.67
CA SER A 725 -24.32 26.90 -26.96
C SER A 725 -25.83 27.16 -26.90
N LYS A 726 -26.58 26.24 -26.27
CA LYS A 726 -28.02 26.40 -26.05
C LYS A 726 -28.34 27.61 -25.15
N LYS A 727 -27.63 27.79 -24.03
CA LYS A 727 -27.82 28.96 -23.14
C LYS A 727 -27.55 30.30 -23.84
N ASN A 728 -26.55 30.35 -24.71
CA ASN A 728 -26.23 31.55 -25.48
C ASN A 728 -27.21 31.81 -26.62
N GLY A 729 -27.73 30.75 -27.26
CA GLY A 729 -28.80 30.84 -28.25
C GLY A 729 -30.12 31.36 -27.68
N SER A 730 -30.48 30.96 -26.45
CA SER A 730 -31.67 31.44 -25.74
C SER A 730 -31.55 32.86 -25.16
N ARG A 731 -30.38 33.50 -25.22
CA ARG A 731 -30.19 34.92 -24.83
C ARG A 731 -30.21 35.90 -26.00
N LYS A 732 -30.23 35.40 -27.24
CA LYS A 732 -30.28 36.18 -28.49
C LYS A 732 -31.68 36.20 -29.13
N LEU A 733 -32.63 35.53 -28.50
CA LEU A 733 -34.08 35.60 -28.72
C LEU A 733 -34.67 36.22 -27.45
#